data_AF-T1KW32-F1
#
_entry.id   AF-T1KW32-F1
#
_cell.length_a   1.000
_cell.length_b   1.000
_cell.length_c   1.000
_cell.angle_alpha   90.00
_cell.angle_beta   90.00
_cell.angle_gamma   90.00
#
_symmetry.space_group_name_H-M   'P 1'
#
loop_
_entity.id
_entity.type
_entity.pdbx_description
1 polymer ?
#
loop_
_entity_poly.entity_id
_entity_poly.type
_entity_poly.pdbx_seq_one_letter_code
_entity_poly.pdbx_strand_id
1 'polypeptide(L)'
;MKVESLQDNIEPRVTIFTGIDPSEPDYSRQTTLTLDTYIQTKSSAENLKGFVKPEPGIGCPFYFSRATSKPKLFSKSFSRLHYIVDTTVKKANSKSKKTVKKEEVYIDQLTQQMNIETTIEGNKSEEIYDFTLGIKYEDRILNSCPIKQLDLSIPGMIIYSDQGAMNINVHLGFNLNYKFLGIVQNSRSSGRDLYVWEAVEYNKTFEDQKCDKLVTTQYLLLTNDDNLGEQFMLHSTTINGFTKTGNNYIRVLETSRVYRKFEPTIQSEDYDLKLNVDKCYPFESQHRTIKLHFKCQGDCDHFKSEIYQHRFAIKSMITRTNQISSSRISNMEVIPDSDGATAYIKFLEAPEIKYAFYFDSRFLMPERLIPGSSIFVAKFEKECFEAAAKSPANFQTVIFCYDQERCFAFNEQKDLTKNSDGEFCNIYQIPLRNLHRHSLELPLDKIDLSIGWKKLIYSLTDSSKTALYSCDLMENVASKAERHFDSHYLYDDHTRLIPNDENILKIDGVKNVGECFHACQQTEKFDCRSISICPDVDQPECIISNISRSALTQNDLMTNSSCKVLYRNPMLYYVKVSNRKYKSTITVSREGFYAENCANLCYETDDCLSFQDCNRDCTFGGYYTDSSTEFSQDCDIYIPKVLHKFTDNGKRIVSNVFHTELGLTLDQCAALCHDWDNGDEVCQSFNFCPSTKTTSSCELSNYKIEDSSTKTIDSKICHYGILCQLWLHFIRR
;
A
#
# COMPACT_ATOMS: atom_id res chain seq x y z
N MET A 1 -30.46 47.22 43.36
CA MET A 1 -29.23 46.62 43.93
C MET A 1 -28.33 46.25 42.76
N LYS A 2 -27.24 47.00 42.54
CA LYS A 2 -26.20 46.65 41.56
C LYS A 2 -25.40 45.49 42.13
N VAL A 3 -25.35 44.37 41.41
CA VAL A 3 -24.39 43.30 41.69
C VAL A 3 -23.19 43.59 40.80
N GLU A 4 -22.07 43.90 41.43
CA GLU A 4 -20.78 44.12 40.77
C GLU A 4 -20.31 42.85 40.08
N SER A 5 -19.82 42.99 38.85
CA SER A 5 -19.06 41.93 38.17
C SER A 5 -17.72 41.76 38.87
N LEU A 6 -17.50 40.62 39.51
CA LEU A 6 -16.16 40.20 39.92
C LEU A 6 -15.32 39.94 38.65
N GLN A 7 -14.51 40.92 38.28
CA GLN A 7 -13.38 40.75 37.38
C GLN A 7 -12.19 40.31 38.22
N ASP A 8 -11.95 39.01 38.29
CA ASP A 8 -10.64 38.51 38.72
C ASP A 8 -9.66 38.78 37.59
N ASN A 9 -8.89 39.86 37.71
CA ASN A 9 -7.73 40.12 36.85
C ASN A 9 -6.65 39.09 37.21
N ILE A 10 -6.59 37.99 36.46
CA ILE A 10 -5.46 37.07 36.52
C ILE A 10 -4.27 37.78 35.86
N GLU A 11 -3.13 37.87 36.56
CA GLU A 11 -1.89 38.41 35.98
C GLU A 11 -1.54 37.66 34.68
N PRO A 12 -1.16 38.37 33.61
CA PRO A 12 -0.82 37.75 32.35
C PRO A 12 0.37 36.80 32.53
N ARG A 13 0.29 35.61 31.94
CA ARG A 13 1.46 34.75 31.84
C ARG A 13 2.36 35.29 30.74
N VAL A 14 3.48 35.85 31.17
CA VAL A 14 4.53 36.35 30.28
C VAL A 14 5.47 35.19 29.96
N THR A 15 5.55 34.82 28.69
CA THR A 15 6.58 33.88 28.21
C THR A 15 7.55 34.64 27.33
N ILE A 16 8.83 34.56 27.67
CA ILE A 16 9.90 35.28 26.97
C ILE A 16 10.68 34.26 26.14
N PHE A 17 10.72 34.48 24.83
CA PHE A 17 11.53 33.71 23.90
C PHE A 17 12.74 34.56 23.51
N THR A 18 13.94 34.03 23.69
CA THR A 18 15.19 34.64 23.23
C THR A 18 15.80 33.76 22.15
N GLY A 19 16.05 34.35 20.99
CA GLY A 19 16.58 33.63 19.84
C GLY A 19 17.06 34.58 18.76
N ILE A 20 17.68 34.04 17.71
CA ILE A 20 18.13 34.85 16.57
C ILE A 20 16.97 34.87 15.56
N ASP A 21 16.43 36.05 15.27
CA ASP A 21 15.36 36.20 14.26
C ASP A 21 15.96 36.02 12.86
N PRO A 22 15.57 34.97 12.11
CA PRO A 22 16.14 34.68 10.79
C PRO A 22 15.73 35.70 9.71
N SER A 23 14.81 36.63 10.02
CA SER A 23 14.41 37.72 9.13
C SER A 23 15.21 39.01 9.32
N GLU A 24 16.06 39.09 10.35
CA GLU A 24 16.99 40.21 10.52
C GLU A 24 18.33 39.97 9.78
N PRO A 25 18.91 41.00 9.14
CA PRO A 25 20.14 40.87 8.34
C PRO A 25 21.42 40.65 9.18
N ASP A 26 21.35 40.78 10.51
CA ASP A 26 22.50 40.63 11.41
C ASP A 26 22.25 39.51 12.43
N TYR A 27 22.74 38.31 12.10
CA TYR A 27 22.62 37.08 12.91
C TYR A 27 23.38 37.11 14.25
N SER A 28 24.02 38.22 14.62
CA SER A 28 24.71 38.37 15.90
C SER A 28 23.82 38.92 17.03
N ARG A 29 22.61 39.42 16.71
CA ARG A 29 21.68 39.95 17.71
C ARG A 29 20.68 38.87 18.17
N GLN A 30 20.66 38.63 19.48
CA GLN A 30 19.56 37.89 20.10
C GLN A 30 18.36 38.82 20.23
N THR A 31 17.28 38.47 19.55
CA THR A 31 15.99 39.15 19.62
C THR A 31 15.15 38.48 20.70
N THR A 32 14.57 39.31 21.56
CA THR A 32 13.70 38.85 22.65
C THR A 32 12.25 39.12 22.25
N LEU A 33 11.47 38.05 22.07
CA LEU A 33 10.04 38.13 21.81
C LEU A 33 9.27 37.81 23.09
N THR A 34 8.54 38.80 23.58
CA THR A 34 7.70 38.67 24.77
C THR A 34 6.27 38.39 24.34
N LEU A 35 5.75 37.22 24.70
CA LEU A 35 4.35 36.85 24.49
C LEU A 35 3.57 37.02 25.80
N ASP A 36 2.74 38.06 25.84
CA ASP A 36 1.82 38.30 26.95
C ASP A 36 0.49 37.59 26.69
N THR A 37 0.22 36.52 27.44
CA THR A 37 -1.04 35.78 27.30
C THR A 37 -2.07 36.29 28.30
N TYR A 38 -3.09 36.99 27.80
CA TYR A 38 -4.24 37.44 28.58
C TYR A 38 -5.39 36.44 28.46
N ILE A 39 -5.80 35.83 29.57
CA ILE A 39 -7.01 34.99 29.62
C ILE A 39 -8.17 35.86 30.09
N GLN A 40 -9.06 36.24 29.17
CA GLN A 40 -10.33 36.89 29.51
C GLN A 40 -11.48 35.89 29.46
N THR A 41 -11.98 35.47 30.62
CA THR A 41 -13.28 34.79 30.72
C THR A 41 -14.40 35.83 30.69
N LYS A 42 -14.97 36.10 29.52
CA LYS A 42 -16.22 36.86 29.40
C LYS A 42 -17.41 35.93 29.58
N SER A 43 -18.07 35.98 30.74
CA SER A 43 -19.44 35.47 30.90
C SER A 43 -20.43 36.63 30.92
N SER A 44 -21.15 36.88 29.83
CA SER A 44 -22.37 37.69 29.88
C SER A 44 -23.52 36.82 30.41
N ALA A 45 -24.33 37.36 31.32
CA ALA A 45 -25.49 36.66 31.88
C ALA A 45 -26.54 36.25 30.83
N GLU A 46 -26.49 36.81 29.61
CA GLU A 46 -27.33 36.43 28.47
C GLU A 46 -26.87 35.14 27.76
N ASN A 47 -25.60 34.76 27.87
CA ASN A 47 -25.07 33.49 27.34
C ASN A 47 -25.30 32.29 28.28
N LEU A 48 -25.74 32.53 29.52
CA LEU A 48 -26.00 31.48 30.51
C LEU A 48 -27.40 30.85 30.39
N LYS A 49 -28.31 31.43 29.57
CA LYS A 49 -29.65 30.88 29.30
C LYS A 49 -29.71 29.94 28.08
N GLY A 50 -28.57 29.70 27.42
CA GLY A 50 -28.43 28.79 26.28
C GLY A 50 -27.68 27.50 26.61
N PHE A 51 -28.32 26.63 27.42
CA PHE A 51 -28.00 25.23 27.68
C PHE A 51 -26.70 24.90 28.45
N VAL A 52 -26.85 24.39 29.67
CA VAL A 52 -25.90 23.47 30.31
C VAL A 52 -25.72 22.30 29.33
N LYS A 53 -24.63 22.29 28.57
CA LYS A 53 -24.28 21.15 27.72
C LYS A 53 -24.00 19.96 28.64
N PRO A 54 -24.61 18.78 28.43
CA PRO A 54 -24.32 17.61 29.25
C PRO A 54 -22.84 17.26 29.12
N GLU A 55 -22.21 16.90 30.23
CA GLU A 55 -20.82 16.46 30.25
C GLU A 55 -20.69 15.19 29.37
N PRO A 56 -19.86 15.22 28.31
CA PRO A 56 -19.66 14.05 27.45
C PRO A 56 -19.10 12.86 28.23
N GLY A 57 -19.52 11.66 27.88
CA GLY A 57 -19.03 10.40 28.40
C GLY A 57 -19.85 9.79 29.53
N ILE A 58 -20.93 10.45 29.97
CA ILE A 58 -21.82 9.98 31.05
C ILE A 58 -23.03 9.21 30.49
N GLY A 59 -23.41 9.43 29.22
CA GLY A 59 -24.56 8.79 28.60
C GLY A 59 -25.87 9.39 29.12
N CYS A 60 -26.10 10.69 28.86
CA CYS A 60 -27.27 11.40 29.37
C CYS A 60 -28.56 10.91 28.66
N PRO A 61 -29.58 10.43 29.37
CA PRO A 61 -30.83 9.99 28.74
C PRO A 61 -31.60 11.14 28.07
N PHE A 62 -31.39 12.38 28.50
CA PHE A 62 -32.09 13.58 28.04
C PHE A 62 -31.13 14.57 27.37
N TYR A 63 -30.56 14.19 26.23
CA TYR A 63 -29.82 15.17 25.42
C TYR A 63 -30.78 16.25 24.89
N PHE A 64 -30.58 17.49 25.33
CA PHE A 64 -31.42 18.63 24.99
C PHE A 64 -31.09 19.25 23.61
N SER A 65 -30.29 18.57 22.79
CA SER A 65 -29.89 19.05 21.47
C SER A 65 -30.99 18.82 20.43
N ARG A 66 -31.13 19.76 19.47
CA ARG A 66 -31.96 19.55 18.28
C ARG A 66 -31.47 18.31 17.53
N ALA A 67 -32.39 17.55 16.97
CA ALA A 67 -32.08 16.45 16.05
C ALA A 67 -31.25 16.99 14.88
N THR A 68 -29.93 16.91 15.03
CA THR A 68 -28.97 17.28 14.00
C THR A 68 -28.76 16.03 13.19
N SER A 69 -28.80 16.12 11.86
CA SER A 69 -28.46 14.99 11.01
C SER A 69 -27.10 14.46 11.43
N LYS A 70 -27.02 13.16 11.71
CA LYS A 70 -25.75 12.47 11.99
C LYS A 70 -24.73 12.97 10.96
N PRO A 71 -23.53 13.42 11.39
CA PRO A 71 -22.51 13.82 10.45
C PRO A 71 -22.27 12.60 9.57
N LYS A 72 -22.61 12.72 8.29
CA LYS A 72 -22.05 11.82 7.30
C LYS A 72 -20.60 12.26 7.18
N LEU A 73 -19.77 11.82 8.13
CA LEU A 73 -18.31 11.94 7.98
C LEU A 73 -17.88 11.45 6.59
N PHE A 74 -18.64 10.50 6.01
CA PHE A 74 -18.34 9.87 4.74
C PHE A 74 -19.60 9.95 3.86
N SER A 75 -19.72 11.04 3.09
CA SER A 75 -20.39 10.95 1.78
C SER A 75 -19.62 9.92 0.92
N LYS A 76 -20.11 9.59 -0.27
CA LYS A 76 -19.46 8.62 -1.19
C LYS A 76 -17.96 8.88 -1.48
N SER A 77 -17.38 9.97 -1.00
CA SER A 77 -16.03 10.47 -1.27
C SER A 77 -14.89 9.66 -0.63
N PHE A 78 -15.12 8.97 0.49
CA PHE A 78 -14.05 8.28 1.22
C PHE A 78 -14.16 6.77 1.04
N SER A 79 -13.48 6.30 0.02
CA SER A 79 -13.38 4.88 -0.29
C SER A 79 -12.07 4.27 0.21
N ARG A 80 -11.15 5.11 0.70
CA ARG A 80 -9.85 4.76 1.27
C ARG A 80 -9.61 5.59 2.53
N LEU A 81 -8.77 5.07 3.41
CA LEU A 81 -8.43 5.75 4.66
C LEU A 81 -7.06 5.27 5.16
N HIS A 82 -6.21 6.21 5.56
CA HIS A 82 -5.02 5.96 6.37
C HIS A 82 -5.13 6.73 7.68
N TYR A 83 -4.77 6.10 8.79
CA TYR A 83 -4.61 6.81 10.06
C TYR A 83 -3.71 6.05 11.04
N ILE A 84 -3.21 6.77 12.04
CA ILE A 84 -2.55 6.22 13.22
C ILE A 84 -3.43 6.47 14.44
N VAL A 85 -3.64 5.45 15.27
CA VAL A 85 -4.40 5.59 16.52
C VAL A 85 -3.60 5.10 17.72
N ASP A 86 -3.58 5.91 18.77
CA ASP A 86 -3.10 5.50 20.07
C ASP A 86 -4.29 5.19 20.98
N THR A 87 -4.41 3.93 21.37
CA THR A 87 -5.43 3.43 22.28
C THR A 87 -4.84 3.28 23.68
N THR A 88 -5.48 3.93 24.65
CA THR A 88 -5.21 3.82 26.07
C THR A 88 -6.40 3.13 26.74
N VAL A 89 -6.17 2.04 27.46
CA VAL A 89 -7.20 1.35 28.26
C VAL A 89 -6.90 1.48 29.75
N LYS A 90 -7.90 1.89 30.53
CA LYS A 90 -7.86 1.94 32.00
C LYS A 90 -9.01 1.12 32.58
N LYS A 91 -8.67 0.11 33.39
CA LYS A 91 -9.64 -0.75 34.11
C LYS A 91 -9.61 -0.41 35.60
N ALA A 92 -10.76 -0.24 36.23
CA ALA A 92 -10.88 0.26 37.60
C ALA A 92 -10.16 -0.60 38.67
N ASN A 93 -9.98 -1.90 38.42
CA ASN A 93 -9.41 -2.86 39.39
C ASN A 93 -8.01 -3.38 39.04
N SER A 94 -7.36 -2.87 37.99
CA SER A 94 -6.01 -3.32 37.62
C SER A 94 -4.95 -2.50 38.35
N LYS A 95 -4.25 -3.09 39.32
CA LYS A 95 -3.04 -2.50 39.94
C LYS A 95 -1.86 -2.41 38.97
N SER A 96 -1.95 -3.03 37.79
CA SER A 96 -0.94 -3.05 36.74
C SER A 96 -1.42 -2.31 35.48
N LYS A 97 -0.55 -1.40 35.05
CA LYS A 97 -0.33 -0.80 33.71
C LYS A 97 -1.56 -0.33 32.90
N LYS A 98 -1.56 0.98 32.62
CA LYS A 98 -2.20 1.58 31.45
C LYS A 98 -1.70 0.84 30.20
N THR A 99 -2.53 0.03 29.55
CA THR A 99 -2.15 -0.58 28.27
C THR A 99 -2.20 0.51 27.21
N VAL A 100 -1.08 0.72 26.53
CA VAL A 100 -0.96 1.62 25.38
C VAL A 100 -0.72 0.75 24.15
N LYS A 101 -1.65 0.83 23.21
CA LYS A 101 -1.60 0.16 21.91
C LYS A 101 -1.53 1.25 20.85
N LYS A 102 -0.56 1.17 19.94
CA LYS A 102 -0.47 2.02 18.75
C LYS A 102 -0.84 1.17 17.54
N GLU A 103 -1.74 1.65 16.70
CA GLU A 103 -2.11 1.00 15.44
C GLU A 103 -1.94 1.99 14.30
N GLU A 104 -1.28 1.56 13.22
CA GLU A 104 -1.30 2.24 11.93
C GLU A 104 -2.15 1.41 10.97
N VAL A 105 -3.13 2.07 10.34
CA VAL A 105 -4.22 1.39 9.66
C VAL A 105 -4.38 1.96 8.25
N TYR A 106 -4.38 1.07 7.26
CA TYR A 106 -4.65 1.37 5.86
C TYR A 106 -5.88 0.58 5.42
N ILE A 107 -6.89 1.26 4.87
CA ILE A 107 -8.15 0.62 4.43
C ILE A 107 -8.47 1.04 3.01
N ASP A 108 -8.80 0.07 2.17
CA ASP A 108 -9.43 0.31 0.87
C ASP A 108 -10.75 -0.45 0.81
N GLN A 109 -11.84 0.29 0.91
CA GLN A 109 -13.19 -0.25 0.88
C GLN A 109 -13.61 -0.68 -0.53
N LEU A 110 -13.01 -0.16 -1.60
CA LEU A 110 -13.36 -0.58 -2.97
C LEU A 110 -12.80 -1.95 -3.28
N THR A 111 -11.58 -2.21 -2.84
CA THR A 111 -10.91 -3.49 -3.04
C THR A 111 -11.12 -4.46 -1.88
N GLN A 112 -11.79 -4.02 -0.81
CA GLN A 112 -12.11 -4.82 0.37
C GLN A 112 -10.85 -5.37 1.04
N GLN A 113 -9.83 -4.52 1.17
CA GLN A 113 -8.55 -4.81 1.82
C GLN A 113 -8.30 -3.88 3.01
N MET A 114 -7.56 -4.38 4.00
CA MET A 114 -7.08 -3.57 5.13
C MET A 114 -5.72 -4.08 5.60
N ASN A 115 -4.83 -3.19 6.00
CA ASN A 115 -3.63 -3.51 6.76
C ASN A 115 -3.73 -2.84 8.14
N ILE A 116 -3.41 -3.59 9.19
CA ILE A 116 -3.22 -3.08 10.54
C ILE A 116 -1.82 -3.47 11.04
N GLU A 117 -0.99 -2.45 11.27
CA GLU A 117 0.25 -2.57 12.01
C GLU A 117 0.01 -2.21 13.47
N THR A 118 0.15 -3.19 14.35
CA THR A 118 -0.06 -3.02 15.80
C THR A 118 1.27 -3.04 16.53
N THR A 119 1.47 -2.08 17.44
CA THR A 119 2.57 -2.05 18.41
C THR A 119 2.00 -2.06 19.83
N ILE A 120 2.36 -3.09 20.62
CA ILE A 120 2.00 -3.22 22.04
C ILE A 120 3.27 -3.49 22.85
N GLU A 121 3.61 -2.59 23.78
CA GLU A 121 4.80 -2.72 24.64
C GLU A 121 6.11 -3.01 23.87
N GLY A 122 6.25 -2.49 22.64
CA GLY A 122 7.42 -2.69 21.78
C GLY A 122 7.33 -3.88 20.82
N ASN A 123 6.38 -4.79 21.00
CA ASN A 123 6.14 -5.88 20.06
C ASN A 123 5.29 -5.38 18.88
N LYS A 124 5.83 -5.53 17.67
CA LYS A 124 5.16 -5.20 16.41
C LYS A 124 4.52 -6.45 15.80
N SER A 125 3.34 -6.29 15.23
CA SER A 125 2.66 -7.30 14.41
C SER A 125 1.93 -6.61 13.28
N GLU A 126 1.97 -7.19 12.09
CA GLU A 126 1.25 -6.69 10.91
C GLU A 126 0.29 -7.76 10.42
N GLU A 127 -0.94 -7.34 10.11
CA GLU A 127 -1.99 -8.20 9.57
C GLU A 127 -2.63 -7.55 8.35
N ILE A 128 -2.63 -8.28 7.24
CA ILE A 128 -3.27 -7.86 5.98
C ILE A 128 -4.53 -8.69 5.78
N TYR A 129 -5.67 -8.02 5.66
CA TYR A 129 -7.00 -8.61 5.56
C TYR A 129 -7.49 -8.55 4.12
N ASP A 130 -8.00 -9.67 3.61
CA ASP A 130 -8.77 -9.76 2.38
C ASP A 130 -10.20 -10.17 2.73
N PHE A 131 -11.10 -9.20 2.78
CA PHE A 131 -12.49 -9.45 3.15
C PHE A 131 -13.26 -10.18 2.06
N THR A 132 -12.82 -10.11 0.79
CA THR A 132 -13.48 -10.84 -0.31
C THR A 132 -13.26 -12.34 -0.19
N LEU A 133 -12.05 -12.74 0.22
CA LEU A 133 -11.69 -14.12 0.46
C LEU A 133 -11.89 -14.55 1.91
N GLY A 134 -12.27 -13.62 2.80
CA GLY A 134 -12.46 -13.84 4.23
C GLY A 134 -11.26 -14.52 4.90
N ILE A 135 -10.06 -14.08 4.50
CA ILE A 135 -8.79 -14.49 5.09
C ILE A 135 -7.96 -13.27 5.54
N LYS A 136 -6.99 -13.52 6.41
CA LYS A 136 -5.89 -12.61 6.73
C LYS A 136 -4.54 -13.29 6.54
N TYR A 137 -3.55 -12.49 6.21
CA TYR A 137 -2.14 -12.83 6.18
C TYR A 137 -1.50 -12.24 7.44
N GLU A 138 -0.87 -13.07 8.26
CA GLU A 138 -0.15 -12.62 9.45
C GLU A 138 1.35 -12.52 9.14
N ASP A 139 1.93 -11.31 9.20
CA ASP A 139 3.37 -11.17 9.04
C ASP A 139 4.08 -11.44 10.37
N ARG A 140 4.41 -12.71 10.60
CA ARG A 140 5.09 -13.19 11.82
C ARG A 140 6.43 -13.86 11.56
N ILE A 141 6.72 -14.25 10.31
CA ILE A 141 7.85 -15.12 9.96
C ILE A 141 8.49 -14.61 8.66
N LEU A 142 9.81 -14.38 8.68
CA LEU A 142 10.60 -14.12 7.47
C LEU A 142 10.32 -15.19 6.41
N ASN A 143 9.78 -14.78 5.26
CA ASN A 143 9.50 -15.59 4.06
C ASN A 143 8.32 -16.58 4.16
N SER A 144 7.38 -16.40 5.08
CA SER A 144 6.13 -17.17 5.08
C SER A 144 5.05 -16.46 5.91
N CYS A 145 3.93 -16.06 5.27
CA CYS A 145 2.77 -15.54 6.00
C CYS A 145 1.76 -16.67 6.24
N PRO A 146 1.46 -17.05 7.49
CA PRO A 146 0.33 -17.90 7.77
C PRO A 146 -0.96 -17.22 7.32
N ILE A 147 -1.72 -17.93 6.48
CA ILE A 147 -3.07 -17.52 6.09
C ILE A 147 -4.03 -18.04 7.15
N LYS A 148 -4.93 -17.20 7.62
CA LYS A 148 -5.97 -17.57 8.58
C LYS A 148 -7.32 -17.03 8.18
N GLN A 149 -8.35 -17.71 8.64
CA GLN A 149 -9.72 -17.28 8.47
C GLN A 149 -10.03 -15.99 9.22
N LEU A 150 -10.90 -15.17 8.63
CA LEU A 150 -11.54 -14.04 9.29
C LEU A 150 -12.77 -14.47 10.12
N ASP A 151 -12.90 -13.91 11.33
CA ASP A 151 -14.06 -14.12 12.20
C ASP A 151 -14.97 -12.89 12.28
N LEU A 152 -16.09 -13.02 13.00
CA LEU A 152 -17.07 -11.94 13.12
C LEU A 152 -16.66 -10.80 14.07
N SER A 153 -15.52 -10.91 14.74
CA SER A 153 -15.03 -9.91 15.68
C SER A 153 -14.14 -8.85 15.02
N ILE A 154 -13.80 -9.03 13.74
CA ILE A 154 -12.89 -8.15 13.02
C ILE A 154 -13.44 -6.72 12.93
N PRO A 155 -12.60 -5.72 13.22
CA PRO A 155 -12.97 -4.31 13.09
C PRO A 155 -13.50 -3.97 11.69
N GLY A 156 -14.58 -3.19 11.65
CA GLY A 156 -15.12 -2.63 10.41
C GLY A 156 -15.93 -3.56 9.54
N MET A 157 -16.08 -4.82 9.94
CA MET A 157 -16.88 -5.77 9.21
C MET A 157 -18.39 -5.52 9.41
N ILE A 158 -19.14 -5.55 8.31
CA ILE A 158 -20.60 -5.59 8.27
C ILE A 158 -21.04 -6.83 7.49
N ILE A 159 -22.12 -7.47 7.92
CA ILE A 159 -22.76 -8.54 7.17
C ILE A 159 -23.90 -7.91 6.38
N TYR A 160 -23.72 -7.78 5.07
CA TYR A 160 -24.85 -7.59 4.17
C TYR A 160 -25.53 -8.95 3.94
N SER A 161 -26.81 -8.95 3.57
CA SER A 161 -27.72 -10.11 3.36
C SER A 161 -27.10 -11.51 3.19
N ASP A 162 -26.03 -11.62 2.42
CA ASP A 162 -25.39 -12.84 1.96
C ASP A 162 -23.88 -12.94 2.23
N GLN A 163 -23.14 -11.84 2.47
CA GLN A 163 -21.67 -11.86 2.63
C GLN A 163 -21.14 -10.76 3.59
N GLY A 164 -20.03 -11.07 4.27
CA GLY A 164 -19.28 -10.11 5.07
C GLY A 164 -18.48 -9.15 4.19
N ALA A 165 -18.50 -7.85 4.52
CA ALA A 165 -17.76 -6.81 3.81
C ALA A 165 -17.18 -5.80 4.80
N MET A 166 -16.06 -5.17 4.42
CA MET A 166 -15.46 -4.07 5.14
C MET A 166 -16.24 -2.77 4.90
N ASN A 167 -16.45 -2.01 5.96
CA ASN A 167 -17.06 -0.69 5.94
C ASN A 167 -16.33 0.27 6.89
N ILE A 168 -15.78 1.35 6.32
CA ILE A 168 -15.00 2.36 7.05
C ILE A 168 -15.82 3.01 8.16
N ASN A 169 -17.12 3.27 7.96
CA ASN A 169 -17.96 3.84 9.02
C ASN A 169 -18.09 2.90 10.21
N VAL A 170 -18.29 1.60 9.94
CA VAL A 170 -18.38 0.59 11.00
C VAL A 170 -17.04 0.49 11.72
N HIS A 171 -15.93 0.55 10.98
CA HIS A 171 -14.57 0.47 11.51
C HIS A 171 -14.28 1.56 12.54
N LEU A 172 -14.69 2.78 12.21
CA LEU A 172 -14.53 3.95 13.06
C LEU A 172 -15.63 4.07 14.14
N GLY A 173 -16.54 3.10 14.23
CA GLY A 173 -17.60 3.06 15.25
C GLY A 173 -18.79 3.96 14.95
N PHE A 174 -18.98 4.41 13.71
CA PHE A 174 -20.13 5.21 13.26
C PHE A 174 -21.35 4.35 12.87
N ASN A 175 -21.44 3.10 13.31
CA ASN A 175 -22.64 2.25 13.15
C ASN A 175 -23.69 2.46 14.26
N LEU A 176 -23.37 3.24 15.29
CA LEU A 176 -24.27 3.49 16.44
C LEU A 176 -25.24 4.65 16.21
N ASN A 177 -26.24 4.73 17.10
CA ASN A 177 -27.23 5.81 17.18
C ASN A 177 -26.66 7.00 17.97
N TYR A 178 -25.90 7.83 17.28
CA TYR A 178 -25.27 9.02 17.86
C TYR A 178 -26.24 10.19 18.01
N LYS A 179 -26.07 10.92 19.11
CA LYS A 179 -26.73 12.21 19.37
C LYS A 179 -25.67 13.30 19.49
N PHE A 180 -25.91 14.42 18.81
CA PHE A 180 -25.03 15.58 18.88
C PHE A 180 -25.09 16.21 20.28
N LEU A 181 -23.95 16.49 20.90
CA LEU A 181 -23.88 17.11 22.22
C LEU A 181 -23.58 18.61 22.16
N GLY A 182 -22.99 19.06 21.07
CA GLY A 182 -22.52 20.42 20.89
C GLY A 182 -21.03 20.49 20.58
N ILE A 183 -20.52 21.72 20.63
CA ILE A 183 -19.11 22.03 20.38
C ILE A 183 -18.41 22.20 21.73
N VAL A 184 -17.23 21.60 21.88
CA VAL A 184 -16.35 21.72 23.06
C VAL A 184 -14.94 22.07 22.64
N GLN A 185 -14.18 22.68 23.54
CA GLN A 185 -12.72 22.80 23.42
C GLN A 185 -12.11 21.99 24.56
N ASN A 186 -11.06 21.23 24.28
CA ASN A 186 -10.31 20.53 25.32
C ASN A 186 -8.81 20.81 25.16
N SER A 187 -8.03 20.49 26.19
CA SER A 187 -6.57 20.72 26.16
C SER A 187 -5.86 20.00 25.02
N ARG A 188 -6.46 18.94 24.45
CA ARG A 188 -5.91 18.17 23.33
C ARG A 188 -6.21 18.75 21.96
N SER A 189 -7.20 19.65 21.82
CA SER A 189 -7.56 20.24 20.53
C SER A 189 -6.72 21.46 20.16
N SER A 190 -5.77 21.85 21.02
CA SER A 190 -4.93 23.05 20.85
C SER A 190 -5.76 24.31 20.56
N GLY A 191 -6.91 24.45 21.22
CA GLY A 191 -7.83 25.58 21.04
C GLY A 191 -8.81 25.46 19.86
N ARG A 192 -8.77 24.37 19.09
CA ARG A 192 -9.75 24.12 18.01
C ARG A 192 -11.08 23.60 18.57
N ASP A 193 -12.15 23.98 17.89
CA ASP A 193 -13.51 23.53 18.18
C ASP A 193 -13.71 22.06 17.80
N LEU A 194 -14.11 21.25 18.77
CA LEU A 194 -14.47 19.86 18.58
C LEU A 194 -15.98 19.70 18.61
N TYR A 195 -16.53 19.14 17.55
CA TYR A 195 -17.93 18.76 17.46
C TYR A 195 -18.10 17.37 18.05
N VAL A 196 -19.03 17.22 19.00
CA VAL A 196 -19.14 16.03 19.84
C VAL A 196 -20.43 15.26 19.59
N TRP A 197 -20.30 13.96 19.40
CA TRP A 197 -21.42 13.04 19.30
C TRP A 197 -21.27 11.89 20.29
N GLU A 198 -22.39 11.45 20.85
CA GLU A 198 -22.40 10.37 21.83
C GLU A 198 -23.44 9.30 21.50
N ALA A 199 -23.05 8.05 21.66
CA ALA A 199 -23.92 6.89 21.57
C ALA A 199 -23.89 6.11 22.89
N VAL A 200 -25.02 5.49 23.23
CA VAL A 200 -25.17 4.69 24.45
C VAL A 200 -25.70 3.32 24.06
N GLU A 201 -25.02 2.27 24.53
CA GLU A 201 -25.43 0.88 24.40
C GLU A 201 -25.57 0.24 25.79
N TYR A 202 -26.41 -0.77 25.91
CA TYR A 202 -26.67 -1.46 27.17
C TYR A 202 -26.29 -2.94 27.08
N ASN A 203 -25.86 -3.52 28.20
CA ASN A 203 -25.54 -4.95 28.34
C ASN A 203 -24.54 -5.46 27.29
N LYS A 204 -23.41 -4.77 27.14
CA LYS A 204 -22.34 -5.11 26.19
C LYS A 204 -21.10 -5.62 26.90
N THR A 205 -20.36 -6.49 26.24
CA THR A 205 -19.00 -6.86 26.64
C THR A 205 -18.02 -6.08 25.76
N PHE A 206 -17.05 -5.39 26.37
CA PHE A 206 -16.03 -4.61 25.67
C PHE A 206 -14.71 -4.70 26.44
N GLU A 207 -13.58 -4.96 25.75
CA GLU A 207 -12.26 -5.18 26.38
C GLU A 207 -12.30 -6.23 27.52
N ASP A 208 -13.01 -7.34 27.27
CA ASP A 208 -13.29 -8.44 28.22
C ASP A 208 -14.08 -8.05 29.48
N GLN A 209 -14.63 -6.83 29.52
CA GLN A 209 -15.44 -6.32 30.62
C GLN A 209 -16.92 -6.31 30.23
N LYS A 210 -17.76 -6.97 31.04
CA LYS A 210 -19.22 -6.84 30.93
C LYS A 210 -19.65 -5.50 31.52
N CYS A 211 -20.35 -4.70 30.73
CA CYS A 211 -20.85 -3.37 31.08
C CYS A 211 -22.38 -3.32 30.92
N ASP A 212 -23.08 -2.86 31.96
CA ASP A 212 -24.53 -2.64 31.89
C ASP A 212 -24.86 -1.42 31.02
N LYS A 213 -23.94 -0.46 30.95
CA LYS A 213 -24.00 0.71 30.06
C LYS A 213 -22.63 1.00 29.47
N LEU A 214 -22.54 1.15 28.16
CA LEU A 214 -21.35 1.56 27.42
C LEU A 214 -21.65 2.89 26.72
N VAL A 215 -20.79 3.88 26.90
CA VAL A 215 -20.95 5.23 26.34
C VAL A 215 -19.78 5.51 25.41
N THR A 216 -20.06 5.70 24.13
CA THR A 216 -19.06 6.03 23.10
C THR A 216 -19.22 7.48 22.69
N THR A 217 -18.20 8.29 22.93
CA THR A 217 -18.15 9.72 22.61
C THR A 217 -17.11 9.95 21.51
N GLN A 218 -17.55 10.48 20.38
CA GLN A 218 -16.72 10.83 19.23
C GLN A 218 -16.49 12.34 19.20
N TYR A 219 -15.24 12.74 19.00
CA TYR A 219 -14.83 14.14 18.90
C TYR A 219 -14.28 14.38 17.49
N LEU A 220 -14.88 15.32 16.78
CA LEU A 220 -14.56 15.59 15.38
C LEU A 220 -14.12 17.03 15.17
N LEU A 221 -13.14 17.20 14.29
CA LEU A 221 -12.75 18.50 13.77
C LEU A 221 -13.55 18.78 12.49
N LEU A 222 -14.00 20.01 12.33
CA LEU A 222 -14.50 20.49 11.04
C LEU A 222 -13.32 21.08 10.27
N THR A 223 -13.13 20.61 9.04
CA THR A 223 -12.09 21.06 8.13
C THR A 223 -12.68 21.42 6.79
N ASN A 224 -12.14 22.46 6.17
CA ASN A 224 -12.53 22.88 4.83
C ASN A 224 -11.42 22.43 3.89
N ASP A 225 -11.76 21.54 2.96
CA ASP A 225 -10.93 21.21 1.81
C ASP A 225 -11.46 21.99 0.61
N ASP A 226 -10.59 22.72 -0.09
CA ASP A 226 -10.95 23.60 -1.21
C ASP A 226 -11.66 22.85 -2.35
N ASN A 227 -11.44 21.54 -2.48
CA ASN A 227 -12.05 20.69 -3.50
C ASN A 227 -13.27 19.90 -3.01
N LEU A 228 -13.36 19.60 -1.71
CA LEU A 228 -14.38 18.69 -1.16
C LEU A 228 -15.37 19.35 -0.19
N GLY A 229 -15.18 20.63 0.14
CA GLY A 229 -16.04 21.41 1.02
C GLY A 229 -15.82 21.13 2.51
N GLU A 230 -16.84 21.44 3.32
CA GLU A 230 -16.85 21.16 4.77
C GLU A 230 -16.85 19.65 5.03
N GLN A 231 -15.80 19.17 5.67
CA GLN A 231 -15.61 17.77 6.05
C GLN A 231 -15.34 17.65 7.54
N PHE A 232 -15.87 16.58 8.14
CA PHE A 232 -15.45 16.21 9.48
C PHE A 232 -14.23 15.28 9.40
N MET A 233 -13.33 15.39 10.37
CA MET A 233 -12.26 14.42 10.60
C MET A 233 -12.33 13.90 12.03
N LEU A 234 -12.15 12.59 12.21
CA LEU A 234 -12.16 12.00 13.55
C LEU A 234 -10.87 12.36 14.28
N HIS A 235 -10.99 13.04 15.42
CA HIS A 235 -9.85 13.47 16.23
C HIS A 235 -9.58 12.54 17.40
N SER A 236 -10.63 12.17 18.14
CA SER A 236 -10.52 11.25 19.27
C SER A 236 -11.84 10.56 19.57
N THR A 237 -11.75 9.39 20.20
CA THR A 237 -12.90 8.65 20.72
C THR A 237 -12.67 8.34 22.21
N THR A 238 -13.71 8.49 23.02
CA THR A 238 -13.70 8.00 24.41
C THR A 238 -14.81 6.96 24.56
N ILE A 239 -14.50 5.81 25.15
CA ILE A 239 -15.45 4.74 25.45
C ILE A 239 -15.43 4.48 26.94
N ASN A 240 -16.54 4.77 27.62
CA ASN A 240 -16.70 4.57 29.06
C ASN A 240 -17.67 3.42 29.33
N GLY A 241 -17.20 2.40 30.05
CA GLY A 241 -18.01 1.27 30.49
C GLY A 241 -18.42 1.43 31.95
N PHE A 242 -19.71 1.18 32.22
CA PHE A 242 -20.29 1.29 33.55
C PHE A 242 -20.99 -0.01 33.97
N THR A 243 -20.90 -0.32 35.25
CA THR A 243 -21.68 -1.37 35.92
C THR A 243 -22.69 -0.72 36.85
N LYS A 244 -23.89 -1.29 36.91
CA LYS A 244 -24.97 -0.85 37.77
C LYS A 244 -24.75 -1.43 39.17
N THR A 245 -24.69 -0.55 40.17
CA THR A 245 -24.62 -0.92 41.57
C THR A 245 -25.76 -0.21 42.30
N GLY A 246 -26.84 -0.95 42.58
CA GLY A 246 -28.10 -0.38 43.04
C GLY A 246 -28.74 0.52 41.96
N ASN A 247 -28.97 1.79 42.29
CA ASN A 247 -29.50 2.79 41.35
C ASN A 247 -28.41 3.60 40.61
N ASN A 248 -27.13 3.37 40.92
CA ASN A 248 -26.03 4.15 40.38
C ASN A 248 -25.23 3.36 39.34
N TYR A 249 -24.59 4.10 38.43
CA TYR A 249 -23.64 3.55 37.47
C TYR A 249 -22.23 3.92 37.91
N ILE A 250 -21.38 2.91 38.12
CA ILE A 250 -19.97 3.09 38.47
C ILE A 250 -19.13 2.80 37.23
N ARG A 251 -18.21 3.70 36.89
CA ARG A 251 -17.31 3.52 35.75
C ARG A 251 -16.29 2.42 36.08
N VAL A 252 -16.28 1.37 35.28
CA VAL A 252 -15.38 0.22 35.44
C VAL A 252 -14.29 0.18 34.35
N LEU A 253 -14.51 0.90 33.25
CA LEU A 253 -13.64 0.93 32.08
C LEU A 253 -13.62 2.33 31.46
N GLU A 254 -12.44 2.78 31.06
CA GLU A 254 -12.23 3.99 30.26
C GLU A 254 -11.22 3.67 29.17
N THR A 255 -11.65 3.76 27.90
CA THR A 255 -10.79 3.63 26.73
C THR A 255 -10.73 4.97 26.01
N SER A 256 -9.53 5.47 25.73
CA SER A 256 -9.31 6.69 24.97
C SER A 256 -8.52 6.36 23.72
N ARG A 257 -9.04 6.76 22.56
CA ARG A 257 -8.39 6.65 21.25
C ARG A 257 -8.08 8.05 20.75
N VAL A 258 -6.84 8.29 20.36
CA VAL A 258 -6.40 9.55 19.75
C VAL A 258 -5.93 9.25 18.35
N TYR A 259 -6.55 9.89 17.36
CA TYR A 259 -6.24 9.67 15.94
C TYR A 259 -5.27 10.75 15.47
N ARG A 260 -4.30 10.32 14.67
CA ARG A 260 -3.25 11.13 14.05
C ARG A 260 -3.14 10.73 12.58
N LYS A 261 -2.66 11.64 11.73
CA LYS A 261 -2.56 11.43 10.27
C LYS A 261 -3.84 10.85 9.66
N PHE A 262 -5.00 11.39 10.04
CA PHE A 262 -6.28 10.89 9.55
C PHE A 262 -6.50 11.39 8.13
N GLU A 263 -6.12 10.57 7.15
CA GLU A 263 -6.05 10.92 5.74
C GLU A 263 -7.07 10.13 4.93
N PRO A 264 -7.96 10.79 4.18
CA PRO A 264 -9.02 10.13 3.41
C PRO A 264 -8.57 9.44 2.11
N THR A 265 -7.26 9.29 1.95
CA THR A 265 -6.62 8.70 0.79
C THR A 265 -5.41 7.91 1.27
N ILE A 266 -4.86 7.06 0.41
CA ILE A 266 -3.60 6.36 0.65
C ILE A 266 -2.68 6.78 -0.49
N GLN A 267 -1.48 7.24 -0.17
CA GLN A 267 -0.46 7.56 -1.17
C GLN A 267 -0.07 6.29 -1.94
N SER A 268 0.29 6.41 -3.22
CA SER A 268 0.47 5.22 -4.05
C SER A 268 1.61 4.32 -3.59
N GLU A 269 2.68 4.91 -3.08
CA GLU A 269 3.86 4.21 -2.58
C GLU A 269 3.48 3.36 -1.36
N ASP A 270 2.70 3.95 -0.43
CA ASP A 270 2.18 3.23 0.73
C ASP A 270 1.14 2.18 0.32
N TYR A 271 0.33 2.44 -0.71
CA TYR A 271 -0.67 1.48 -1.19
C TYR A 271 -0.03 0.17 -1.65
N ASP A 272 1.02 0.26 -2.46
CA ASP A 272 1.73 -0.89 -3.02
C ASP A 272 2.60 -1.62 -1.98
N LEU A 273 3.06 -0.91 -0.95
CA LEU A 273 3.86 -1.51 0.12
C LEU A 273 2.99 -2.16 1.21
N LYS A 274 1.90 -1.50 1.60
CA LYS A 274 1.11 -1.85 2.78
C LYS A 274 -0.03 -2.82 2.49
N LEU A 275 -0.62 -2.81 1.29
CA LEU A 275 -1.73 -3.71 0.96
C LEU A 275 -1.29 -4.93 0.14
N ASN A 276 0.01 -5.11 -0.04
CA ASN A 276 0.60 -6.16 -0.86
C ASN A 276 1.05 -7.35 -0.01
N VAL A 277 0.81 -8.55 -0.54
CA VAL A 277 1.13 -9.84 0.10
C VAL A 277 2.16 -10.65 -0.70
N ASP A 278 2.87 -10.04 -1.66
CA ASP A 278 3.95 -10.66 -2.46
C ASP A 278 4.96 -11.41 -1.57
N LYS A 279 5.33 -10.82 -0.43
CA LYS A 279 6.21 -11.43 0.59
C LYS A 279 5.74 -12.81 1.11
N CYS A 280 4.45 -13.11 0.97
CA CYS A 280 3.84 -14.36 1.40
C CYS A 280 3.97 -15.48 0.35
N TYR A 281 4.41 -15.15 -0.88
CA TYR A 281 4.56 -16.05 -2.01
C TYR A 281 6.02 -16.04 -2.50
N PRO A 282 6.96 -16.63 -1.75
CA PRO A 282 8.39 -16.47 -2.03
C PRO A 282 8.89 -17.21 -3.30
N PHE A 283 8.05 -18.00 -3.96
CA PHE A 283 8.43 -18.83 -5.10
C PHE A 283 7.91 -18.29 -6.43
N GLU A 284 8.72 -18.35 -7.48
CA GLU A 284 8.34 -17.93 -8.84
C GLU A 284 7.18 -18.69 -9.45
N SER A 285 7.04 -19.97 -9.13
CA SER A 285 5.89 -20.75 -9.56
C SER A 285 4.58 -20.17 -9.02
N GLN A 286 4.64 -19.27 -8.04
CA GLN A 286 3.51 -18.55 -7.46
C GLN A 286 3.34 -17.14 -8.01
N HIS A 287 4.04 -16.79 -9.09
CA HIS A 287 3.95 -15.49 -9.75
C HIS A 287 3.63 -15.64 -11.23
N ARG A 288 2.88 -14.67 -11.76
CA ARG A 288 2.64 -14.57 -13.19
C ARG A 288 2.42 -13.13 -13.63
N THR A 289 3.13 -12.70 -14.67
CA THR A 289 2.95 -11.36 -15.24
C THR A 289 2.19 -11.43 -16.55
N ILE A 290 1.15 -10.59 -16.67
CA ILE A 290 0.35 -10.43 -17.89
C ILE A 290 0.46 -8.99 -18.35
N LYS A 291 0.56 -8.81 -19.66
CA LYS A 291 0.55 -7.51 -20.30
C LYS A 291 -0.80 -7.28 -20.96
N LEU A 292 -1.50 -6.22 -20.57
CA LEU A 292 -2.78 -5.80 -21.11
C LEU A 292 -2.60 -4.50 -21.87
N HIS A 293 -3.08 -4.47 -23.10
CA HIS A 293 -3.21 -3.25 -23.87
C HIS A 293 -4.66 -2.76 -23.78
N PHE A 294 -4.79 -1.46 -23.59
CA PHE A 294 -6.07 -0.76 -23.53
C PHE A 294 -6.07 0.31 -24.59
N LYS A 295 -7.04 0.21 -25.50
CA LYS A 295 -7.32 1.25 -26.47
C LYS A 295 -8.28 2.26 -25.86
N CYS A 296 -7.93 3.53 -25.97
CA CYS A 296 -8.78 4.59 -25.48
C CYS A 296 -9.83 5.03 -26.52
N GLN A 297 -10.98 5.43 -26.01
CA GLN A 297 -12.12 5.95 -26.75
C GLN A 297 -12.45 7.34 -26.19
N GLY A 298 -12.11 8.39 -26.94
CA GLY A 298 -12.38 9.79 -26.57
C GLY A 298 -11.12 10.64 -26.41
N ASP A 299 -11.17 11.62 -25.52
CA ASP A 299 -10.06 12.53 -25.21
C ASP A 299 -9.22 11.99 -24.04
N CYS A 300 -8.17 11.27 -24.39
CA CYS A 300 -7.34 10.48 -23.48
C CYS A 300 -6.08 11.22 -23.06
N ASP A 301 -5.69 12.24 -23.83
CA ASP A 301 -4.54 13.09 -23.57
C ASP A 301 -4.63 13.74 -22.19
N HIS A 302 -5.86 14.08 -21.76
CA HIS A 302 -6.13 14.65 -20.45
C HIS A 302 -5.72 13.73 -19.29
N PHE A 303 -5.78 12.41 -19.47
CA PHE A 303 -5.52 11.43 -18.41
C PHE A 303 -4.16 10.75 -18.52
N LYS A 304 -3.34 11.08 -19.54
CA LYS A 304 -2.01 10.46 -19.75
C LYS A 304 -1.07 10.62 -18.54
N SER A 305 -1.16 11.72 -17.80
CA SER A 305 -0.35 11.93 -16.59
C SER A 305 -0.92 11.25 -15.35
N GLU A 306 -2.16 10.75 -15.40
CA GLU A 306 -2.92 10.25 -14.24
C GLU A 306 -2.66 8.76 -13.99
N ILE A 307 -1.39 8.36 -13.99
CA ILE A 307 -0.94 6.95 -13.88
C ILE A 307 -1.60 6.24 -12.70
N TYR A 308 -1.73 6.91 -11.56
CA TYR A 308 -2.37 6.34 -10.38
C TYR A 308 -3.85 6.05 -10.57
N GLN A 309 -4.58 6.93 -11.24
CA GLN A 309 -6.00 6.72 -11.53
C GLN A 309 -6.17 5.52 -12.46
N HIS A 310 -5.31 5.37 -13.47
CA HIS A 310 -5.26 4.19 -14.33
C HIS A 310 -5.04 2.90 -13.53
N ARG A 311 -4.00 2.85 -12.67
CA ARG A 311 -3.71 1.67 -11.83
C ARG A 311 -4.92 1.26 -11.00
N PHE A 312 -5.54 2.23 -10.33
CA PHE A 312 -6.73 1.97 -9.51
C PHE A 312 -7.93 1.49 -10.31
N ALA A 313 -8.20 2.11 -11.46
CA ALA A 313 -9.32 1.74 -12.32
C ALA A 313 -9.15 0.33 -12.89
N ILE A 314 -7.94 -0.02 -13.34
CA ILE A 314 -7.60 -1.36 -13.83
C ILE A 314 -7.71 -2.39 -12.71
N LYS A 315 -7.14 -2.12 -11.52
CA LYS A 315 -7.24 -3.01 -10.35
C LYS A 315 -8.70 -3.25 -9.97
N SER A 316 -9.52 -2.20 -9.89
CA SER A 316 -10.96 -2.32 -9.59
C SER A 316 -11.73 -3.10 -10.68
N MET A 317 -11.38 -2.89 -11.95
CA MET A 317 -11.99 -3.61 -13.08
C MET A 317 -11.71 -5.11 -13.01
N ILE A 318 -10.47 -5.51 -12.69
CA ILE A 318 -10.07 -6.91 -12.55
C ILE A 318 -10.77 -7.56 -11.37
N THR A 319 -10.79 -6.92 -10.20
CA THR A 319 -11.39 -7.51 -8.99
C THR A 319 -12.90 -7.68 -9.10
N ARG A 320 -13.60 -6.84 -9.89
CA ARG A 320 -15.03 -6.98 -10.18
C ARG A 320 -15.41 -8.24 -10.97
N THR A 321 -14.44 -8.92 -11.59
CA THR A 321 -14.69 -10.23 -12.22
C THR A 321 -15.04 -11.30 -11.19
N ASN A 322 -14.74 -11.08 -9.90
CA ASN A 322 -14.83 -12.07 -8.82
C ASN A 322 -14.01 -13.35 -9.07
N GLN A 323 -13.04 -13.30 -9.98
CA GLN A 323 -12.16 -14.42 -10.32
C GLN A 323 -10.74 -14.25 -9.78
N ILE A 324 -10.37 -13.02 -9.40
CA ILE A 324 -9.08 -12.68 -8.82
C ILE A 324 -9.32 -11.71 -7.67
N SER A 325 -8.83 -12.05 -6.48
CA SER A 325 -8.89 -11.15 -5.32
C SER A 325 -7.87 -10.02 -5.44
N SER A 326 -8.14 -8.91 -4.76
CA SER A 326 -7.26 -7.75 -4.81
C SER A 326 -5.89 -8.01 -4.20
N SER A 327 -5.82 -8.89 -3.19
CA SER A 327 -4.56 -9.29 -2.56
C SER A 327 -3.64 -10.05 -3.53
N ARG A 328 -4.18 -10.71 -4.55
CA ARG A 328 -3.39 -11.43 -5.54
C ARG A 328 -2.79 -10.57 -6.63
N ILE A 329 -3.09 -9.28 -6.68
CA ILE A 329 -2.46 -8.34 -7.62
C ILE A 329 -1.30 -7.69 -6.89
N SER A 330 -0.09 -8.24 -7.06
CA SER A 330 1.09 -7.80 -6.29
C SER A 330 1.75 -6.56 -6.87
N ASN A 331 1.82 -6.45 -8.20
CA ASN A 331 2.35 -5.26 -8.85
C ASN A 331 1.55 -4.92 -10.11
N MET A 332 1.52 -3.65 -10.43
CA MET A 332 0.89 -3.12 -11.64
C MET A 332 1.68 -1.92 -12.13
N GLU A 333 2.35 -2.04 -13.26
CA GLU A 333 2.96 -0.91 -13.96
C GLU A 333 2.03 -0.51 -15.11
N VAL A 334 1.73 0.78 -15.24
CA VAL A 334 0.87 1.32 -16.31
C VAL A 334 1.68 2.35 -17.07
N ILE A 335 1.76 2.16 -18.38
CA ILE A 335 2.44 3.02 -19.32
C ILE A 335 1.36 3.60 -20.26
N PRO A 336 0.91 4.84 -20.03
CA PRO A 336 0.03 5.55 -20.93
C PRO A 336 0.73 5.82 -22.26
N ASP A 337 0.03 5.66 -23.38
CA ASP A 337 0.56 5.90 -24.72
C ASP A 337 -0.40 6.77 -25.55
N SER A 338 -0.06 7.08 -26.79
CA SER A 338 -0.89 7.94 -27.64
C SER A 338 -2.25 7.36 -28.00
N ASP A 339 -2.39 6.04 -27.98
CA ASP A 339 -3.61 5.32 -28.40
C ASP A 339 -4.38 4.72 -27.21
N GLY A 340 -3.84 4.81 -25.99
CA GLY A 340 -4.48 4.47 -24.72
C GLY A 340 -3.49 4.21 -23.59
N ALA A 341 -3.42 2.97 -23.11
CA ALA A 341 -2.51 2.58 -22.03
C ALA A 341 -2.14 1.10 -22.08
N THR A 342 -0.91 0.79 -21.72
CA THR A 342 -0.42 -0.59 -21.56
C THR A 342 -0.15 -0.87 -20.07
N ALA A 343 -0.64 -1.99 -19.55
CA ALA A 343 -0.47 -2.37 -18.16
C ALA A 343 0.24 -3.72 -18.02
N TYR A 344 1.31 -3.76 -17.24
CA TYR A 344 1.98 -4.99 -16.82
C TYR A 344 1.51 -5.33 -15.42
N ILE A 345 0.86 -6.47 -15.26
CA ILE A 345 0.18 -6.86 -14.03
C ILE A 345 0.76 -8.17 -13.54
N LYS A 346 1.33 -8.15 -12.33
CA LYS A 346 1.85 -9.33 -11.64
C LYS A 346 0.78 -9.90 -10.71
N PHE A 347 0.46 -11.17 -10.92
CA PHE A 347 -0.49 -11.94 -10.15
C PHE A 347 0.21 -12.97 -9.27
N LEU A 348 -0.36 -13.22 -8.09
CA LEU A 348 0.05 -14.23 -7.12
C LEU A 348 -0.81 -15.49 -7.25
N GLU A 349 -0.30 -16.62 -6.78
CA GLU A 349 -1.07 -17.86 -6.71
C GLU A 349 -2.31 -17.71 -5.81
N ALA A 350 -3.38 -18.41 -6.18
CA ALA A 350 -4.57 -18.47 -5.38
C ALA A 350 -4.24 -19.10 -4.01
N PRO A 351 -4.66 -18.49 -2.90
CA PRO A 351 -4.46 -19.09 -1.60
C PRO A 351 -5.13 -20.46 -1.55
N GLU A 352 -4.47 -21.46 -0.97
CA GLU A 352 -5.03 -22.81 -0.93
C GLU A 352 -6.18 -22.89 0.09
N ILE A 353 -7.34 -23.34 -0.39
CA ILE A 353 -8.58 -23.35 0.39
C ILE A 353 -8.47 -24.15 1.70
N LYS A 354 -7.65 -25.22 1.74
CA LYS A 354 -7.44 -26.05 2.94
C LYS A 354 -6.69 -25.33 4.07
N TYR A 355 -5.92 -24.28 3.76
CA TYR A 355 -5.17 -23.50 4.74
C TYR A 355 -5.90 -22.22 5.12
N ALA A 356 -6.93 -21.84 4.36
CA ALA A 356 -7.70 -20.63 4.59
C ALA A 356 -8.68 -20.74 5.77
N PHE A 357 -9.19 -21.95 6.08
CA PHE A 357 -10.28 -22.15 7.04
C PHE A 357 -9.91 -23.09 8.18
N TYR A 358 -10.29 -22.70 9.40
CA TYR A 358 -10.07 -23.51 10.60
C TYR A 358 -11.16 -24.58 10.71
N PHE A 359 -10.78 -25.76 11.21
CA PHE A 359 -11.72 -26.81 11.56
C PHE A 359 -11.56 -27.27 13.01
N ASP A 360 -12.66 -27.73 13.59
CA ASP A 360 -12.68 -28.46 14.85
C ASP A 360 -13.07 -29.91 14.59
N SER A 361 -12.45 -30.85 15.30
CA SER A 361 -12.71 -32.27 15.11
C SER A 361 -13.56 -32.82 16.26
N ARG A 362 -14.70 -33.44 15.93
CA ARG A 362 -15.61 -34.03 16.92
C ARG A 362 -16.17 -35.35 16.42
N PHE A 363 -16.57 -36.20 17.38
CA PHE A 363 -17.36 -37.37 17.07
C PHE A 363 -18.85 -36.98 16.96
N LEU A 364 -19.48 -37.28 15.82
CA LEU A 364 -20.85 -36.89 15.47
C LEU A 364 -21.64 -38.09 14.91
N MET A 365 -22.97 -38.04 15.02
CA MET A 365 -23.84 -39.05 14.39
C MET A 365 -24.28 -38.55 12.99
N PRO A 366 -23.77 -39.12 11.87
CA PRO A 366 -24.06 -38.62 10.53
C PRO A 366 -25.54 -38.60 10.17
N GLU A 367 -26.33 -39.53 10.72
CA GLU A 367 -27.78 -39.61 10.48
C GLU A 367 -28.51 -38.34 10.97
N ARG A 368 -27.97 -37.69 12.01
CA ARG A 368 -28.50 -36.42 12.53
C ARG A 368 -28.11 -35.22 11.68
N LEU A 369 -27.15 -35.36 10.78
CA LEU A 369 -26.68 -34.30 9.88
C LEU A 369 -27.46 -34.26 8.56
N ILE A 370 -28.13 -35.34 8.18
CA ILE A 370 -28.90 -35.42 6.93
C ILE A 370 -30.01 -34.35 6.85
N PRO A 371 -30.84 -34.13 7.90
CA PRO A 371 -31.92 -33.15 7.80
C PRO A 371 -31.38 -31.72 7.69
N GLY A 372 -31.72 -31.03 6.59
CA GLY A 372 -31.39 -29.62 6.38
C GLY A 372 -29.95 -29.37 5.91
N SER A 373 -29.17 -30.40 5.58
CA SER A 373 -27.88 -30.25 4.92
C SER A 373 -27.99 -30.42 3.41
N SER A 374 -27.05 -29.78 2.70
CA SER A 374 -26.64 -30.22 1.37
C SER A 374 -25.60 -31.32 1.51
N ILE A 375 -25.79 -32.44 0.81
CA ILE A 375 -24.92 -33.61 0.92
C ILE A 375 -24.08 -33.73 -0.35
N PHE A 376 -22.77 -33.91 -0.19
CA PHE A 376 -21.84 -34.20 -1.28
C PHE A 376 -21.12 -35.51 -1.00
N VAL A 377 -20.82 -36.25 -2.07
CA VAL A 377 -19.95 -37.42 -2.00
C VAL A 377 -18.51 -36.92 -2.07
N ALA A 378 -17.69 -37.31 -1.10
CA ALA A 378 -16.30 -36.88 -1.01
C ALA A 378 -15.49 -37.96 -0.30
N LYS A 379 -14.40 -38.44 -0.91
CA LYS A 379 -13.56 -39.47 -0.29
C LYS A 379 -12.62 -38.90 0.76
N PHE A 380 -12.26 -37.64 0.60
CA PHE A 380 -11.34 -36.95 1.48
C PHE A 380 -11.87 -35.54 1.79
N GLU A 381 -11.38 -35.00 2.90
CA GLU A 381 -11.75 -33.67 3.40
C GLU A 381 -11.62 -32.56 2.36
N LYS A 382 -10.53 -32.55 1.58
CA LYS A 382 -10.31 -31.59 0.50
C LYS A 382 -11.43 -31.62 -0.54
N GLU A 383 -11.87 -32.81 -0.94
CA GLU A 383 -12.95 -32.96 -1.93
C GLU A 383 -14.29 -32.46 -1.38
N CYS A 384 -14.56 -32.71 -0.09
CA CYS A 384 -15.76 -32.21 0.59
C CYS A 384 -15.78 -30.68 0.55
N PHE A 385 -14.67 -30.06 0.93
CA PHE A 385 -14.57 -28.61 0.97
C PHE A 385 -14.66 -27.97 -0.41
N GLU A 386 -13.98 -28.55 -1.41
CA GLU A 386 -14.08 -28.09 -2.81
C GLU A 386 -15.48 -28.28 -3.41
N ALA A 387 -16.17 -29.37 -3.09
CA ALA A 387 -17.53 -29.63 -3.56
C ALA A 387 -18.52 -28.63 -2.94
N ALA A 388 -18.42 -28.39 -1.64
CA ALA A 388 -19.22 -27.37 -0.95
C ALA A 388 -18.94 -25.98 -1.51
N ALA A 389 -17.67 -25.65 -1.80
CA ALA A 389 -17.28 -24.36 -2.34
C ALA A 389 -17.80 -24.09 -3.76
N LYS A 390 -17.88 -25.11 -4.62
CA LYS A 390 -18.44 -24.98 -5.97
C LYS A 390 -19.94 -24.67 -5.98
N SER A 391 -20.64 -24.96 -4.89
CA SER A 391 -22.05 -24.60 -4.74
C SER A 391 -22.21 -23.09 -4.62
N PRO A 392 -23.18 -22.45 -5.31
CA PRO A 392 -23.49 -21.04 -5.11
C PRO A 392 -24.16 -20.75 -3.75
N ALA A 393 -24.36 -21.78 -2.92
CA ALA A 393 -24.93 -21.64 -1.59
C ALA A 393 -23.94 -21.00 -0.60
N ASN A 394 -24.47 -20.12 0.25
CA ASN A 394 -23.71 -19.38 1.25
C ASN A 394 -23.57 -20.19 2.55
N PHE A 395 -22.87 -21.31 2.46
CA PHE A 395 -22.68 -22.20 3.60
C PHE A 395 -21.90 -21.52 4.74
N GLN A 396 -22.37 -21.71 5.97
CA GLN A 396 -21.70 -21.29 7.20
C GLN A 396 -21.08 -22.46 7.97
N THR A 397 -21.51 -23.69 7.70
CA THR A 397 -20.91 -24.90 8.29
C THR A 397 -20.67 -25.94 7.21
N VAL A 398 -19.48 -26.52 7.15
CA VAL A 398 -19.16 -27.68 6.30
C VAL A 398 -18.57 -28.77 7.17
N ILE A 399 -19.03 -30.00 7.02
CA ILE A 399 -18.65 -31.14 7.86
C ILE A 399 -18.22 -32.29 6.97
N PHE A 400 -17.02 -32.80 7.19
CA PHE A 400 -16.54 -34.02 6.57
C PHE A 400 -16.47 -35.14 7.62
N CYS A 401 -17.13 -36.28 7.36
CA CYS A 401 -17.05 -37.46 8.22
C CYS A 401 -16.30 -38.58 7.49
N TYR A 402 -15.27 -39.12 8.14
CA TYR A 402 -14.28 -39.98 7.48
C TYR A 402 -14.84 -41.34 7.07
N ASP A 403 -15.70 -41.96 7.87
CA ASP A 403 -16.13 -43.35 7.64
C ASP A 403 -17.23 -43.47 6.57
N GLN A 404 -18.03 -42.41 6.32
CA GLN A 404 -19.09 -42.43 5.31
C GLN A 404 -18.68 -41.93 3.92
N GLU A 405 -17.48 -41.36 3.77
CA GLU A 405 -17.09 -40.61 2.55
C GLU A 405 -18.15 -39.56 2.15
N ARG A 406 -18.72 -38.88 3.15
CA ARG A 406 -19.80 -37.90 2.98
C ARG A 406 -19.44 -36.54 3.57
N CYS A 407 -19.90 -35.53 2.85
CA CYS A 407 -19.79 -34.13 3.20
C CYS A 407 -21.17 -33.55 3.45
N PHE A 408 -21.35 -32.83 4.55
CA PHE A 408 -22.59 -32.15 4.91
C PHE A 408 -22.35 -30.64 5.01
N ALA A 409 -23.14 -29.83 4.31
CA ALA A 409 -23.04 -28.38 4.36
C ALA A 409 -24.36 -27.71 4.74
N PHE A 410 -24.28 -26.67 5.58
CA PHE A 410 -25.43 -25.94 6.12
C PHE A 410 -25.27 -24.44 5.87
N ASN A 411 -26.38 -23.78 5.54
CA ASN A 411 -26.43 -22.32 5.33
C ASN A 411 -26.38 -21.51 6.64
N GLU A 412 -26.46 -22.20 7.77
CA GLU A 412 -26.42 -21.62 9.11
C GLU A 412 -25.30 -22.22 9.94
N GLN A 413 -24.86 -21.47 10.94
CA GLN A 413 -23.91 -21.97 11.92
C GLN A 413 -24.58 -23.07 12.76
N LYS A 414 -23.98 -24.26 12.81
CA LYS A 414 -24.44 -25.37 13.65
C LYS A 414 -23.54 -25.53 14.85
N ASP A 415 -24.13 -25.47 16.04
CA ASP A 415 -23.50 -26.02 17.23
C ASP A 415 -23.86 -27.50 17.34
N LEU A 416 -22.84 -28.35 17.40
CA LEU A 416 -22.97 -29.79 17.28
C LEU A 416 -22.53 -30.44 18.58
N THR A 417 -23.46 -31.17 19.19
CA THR A 417 -23.19 -31.92 20.42
C THR A 417 -22.31 -33.11 20.12
N LYS A 418 -21.19 -33.22 20.83
CA LYS A 418 -20.29 -34.37 20.75
C LYS A 418 -21.02 -35.65 21.15
N ASN A 419 -20.82 -36.72 20.38
CA ASN A 419 -21.30 -38.05 20.71
C ASN A 419 -20.13 -39.03 20.61
N SER A 420 -19.73 -39.66 21.73
CA SER A 420 -18.58 -40.58 21.77
C SER A 420 -18.74 -41.81 20.88
N ASP A 421 -19.97 -42.21 20.60
CA ASP A 421 -20.28 -43.40 19.79
C ASP A 421 -20.44 -43.03 18.30
N GLY A 422 -20.25 -41.75 17.95
CA GLY A 422 -20.35 -41.25 16.59
C GLY A 422 -19.08 -41.46 15.76
N GLU A 423 -19.11 -40.99 14.53
CA GLU A 423 -17.98 -40.98 13.62
C GLU A 423 -17.11 -39.74 13.83
N PHE A 424 -15.81 -39.89 13.61
CA PHE A 424 -14.90 -38.75 13.65
C PHE A 424 -15.15 -37.84 12.44
N CYS A 425 -15.42 -36.57 12.69
CA CYS A 425 -15.71 -35.59 11.65
C CYS A 425 -14.97 -34.28 11.89
N ASN A 426 -14.54 -33.63 10.81
CA ASN A 426 -13.99 -32.27 10.84
C ASN A 426 -15.08 -31.26 10.47
N ILE A 427 -15.22 -30.22 11.31
CA ILE A 427 -16.27 -29.21 11.24
C ILE A 427 -15.61 -27.87 10.93
N TYR A 428 -15.88 -27.35 9.75
CA TYR A 428 -15.47 -26.04 9.31
C TYR A 428 -16.57 -25.02 9.57
N GLN A 429 -16.20 -23.91 10.21
CA GLN A 429 -17.09 -22.78 10.45
C GLN A 429 -16.71 -21.66 9.50
N ILE A 430 -17.66 -21.11 8.76
CA ILE A 430 -17.45 -20.12 7.70
C ILE A 430 -18.35 -18.90 7.96
N PRO A 431 -18.08 -18.14 9.04
CA PRO A 431 -18.88 -16.98 9.44
C PRO A 431 -19.21 -16.01 8.30
N LEU A 432 -18.26 -15.77 7.39
CA LEU A 432 -18.39 -14.76 6.33
C LEU A 432 -19.08 -15.25 5.05
N ARG A 433 -19.49 -16.53 4.97
CA ARG A 433 -20.24 -17.09 3.82
C ARG A 433 -19.53 -16.92 2.47
N ASN A 434 -18.21 -16.85 2.50
CA ASN A 434 -17.31 -16.52 1.40
C ASN A 434 -16.68 -17.76 0.73
N LEU A 435 -17.10 -18.97 1.14
CA LEU A 435 -16.55 -20.22 0.61
C LEU A 435 -16.73 -20.30 -0.91
N HIS A 436 -17.91 -19.94 -1.41
CA HIS A 436 -18.16 -19.94 -2.85
C HIS A 436 -17.24 -18.97 -3.58
N ARG A 437 -17.09 -17.74 -3.07
CA ARG A 437 -16.19 -16.74 -3.64
C ARG A 437 -14.76 -17.26 -3.72
N HIS A 438 -14.28 -17.98 -2.71
CA HIS A 438 -12.96 -18.59 -2.72
C HIS A 438 -12.80 -19.66 -3.82
N SER A 439 -13.86 -20.39 -4.18
CA SER A 439 -13.80 -21.37 -5.28
C SER A 439 -13.70 -20.76 -6.68
N LEU A 440 -14.08 -19.48 -6.81
CA LEU A 440 -14.02 -18.74 -8.07
C LEU A 440 -12.61 -18.20 -8.36
N GLU A 441 -11.71 -18.24 -7.38
CA GLU A 441 -10.31 -17.83 -7.57
C GLU A 441 -9.63 -18.70 -8.63
N LEU A 442 -9.17 -18.06 -9.69
CA LEU A 442 -8.48 -18.74 -10.78
C LEU A 442 -7.03 -19.04 -10.37
N PRO A 443 -6.56 -20.29 -10.49
CA PRO A 443 -5.14 -20.58 -10.35
C PRO A 443 -4.34 -19.87 -11.45
N LEU A 444 -3.05 -19.59 -11.19
CA LEU A 444 -2.21 -18.79 -12.10
C LEU A 444 -2.17 -19.29 -13.54
N ASP A 445 -2.14 -20.61 -13.71
CA ASP A 445 -2.09 -21.28 -15.02
C ASP A 445 -3.34 -21.01 -15.88
N LYS A 446 -4.46 -20.61 -15.25
CA LYS A 446 -5.77 -20.41 -15.92
C LYS A 446 -6.16 -18.95 -16.13
N ILE A 447 -5.40 -17.99 -15.61
CA ILE A 447 -5.74 -16.57 -15.65
C ILE A 447 -5.92 -16.06 -17.09
N ASP A 448 -5.05 -16.44 -18.03
CA ASP A 448 -5.11 -15.92 -19.41
C ASP A 448 -6.33 -16.41 -20.19
N LEU A 449 -6.73 -17.67 -19.96
CA LEU A 449 -7.77 -18.34 -20.75
C LEU A 449 -9.17 -18.13 -20.18
N SER A 450 -9.28 -17.94 -18.86
CA SER A 450 -10.57 -17.96 -18.16
C SER A 450 -11.17 -16.58 -17.97
N ILE A 451 -10.36 -15.52 -18.04
CA ILE A 451 -10.84 -14.14 -18.00
C ILE A 451 -11.10 -13.68 -19.42
N GLY A 452 -12.29 -13.14 -19.67
CA GLY A 452 -12.63 -12.50 -20.93
C GLY A 452 -11.96 -11.14 -21.09
N TRP A 453 -10.63 -11.07 -21.13
CA TRP A 453 -9.83 -9.84 -21.09
C TRP A 453 -10.31 -8.77 -22.06
N LYS A 454 -10.61 -9.15 -23.31
CA LYS A 454 -11.11 -8.24 -24.35
C LYS A 454 -12.48 -7.61 -24.08
N LYS A 455 -13.19 -8.08 -23.05
CA LYS A 455 -14.48 -7.50 -22.60
C LYS A 455 -14.30 -6.51 -21.46
N LEU A 456 -13.10 -6.41 -20.90
CA LEU A 456 -12.82 -5.54 -19.78
C LEU A 456 -12.68 -4.09 -20.26
N ILE A 457 -13.39 -3.20 -19.58
CA ILE A 457 -13.43 -1.77 -19.85
C ILE A 457 -13.32 -1.05 -18.52
N TYR A 458 -12.51 0.00 -18.46
CA TYR A 458 -12.50 0.95 -17.36
C TYR A 458 -12.69 2.37 -17.86
N SER A 459 -13.12 3.26 -16.96
CA SER A 459 -13.34 4.67 -17.25
C SER A 459 -12.56 5.53 -16.26
N LEU A 460 -11.99 6.62 -16.75
CA LEU A 460 -11.47 7.71 -15.93
C LEU A 460 -12.36 8.93 -16.09
N THR A 461 -12.67 9.58 -14.97
CA THR A 461 -13.59 10.72 -14.92
C THR A 461 -13.04 11.75 -13.94
N ASP A 462 -12.91 13.00 -14.40
CA ASP A 462 -12.65 14.17 -13.58
C ASP A 462 -13.90 15.07 -13.56
N SER A 463 -13.76 16.31 -13.04
CA SER A 463 -14.89 17.25 -12.97
C SER A 463 -15.38 17.71 -14.35
N SER A 464 -14.57 17.55 -15.41
CA SER A 464 -14.83 18.14 -16.73
C SER A 464 -14.95 17.13 -17.88
N LYS A 465 -14.34 15.94 -17.78
CA LYS A 465 -14.22 14.97 -18.86
C LYS A 465 -14.38 13.52 -18.36
N THR A 466 -14.58 12.61 -19.32
CA THR A 466 -14.59 11.17 -19.09
C THR A 466 -13.95 10.48 -20.28
N ALA A 467 -13.02 9.57 -20.02
CA ALA A 467 -12.35 8.74 -21.01
C ALA A 467 -12.63 7.26 -20.75
N LEU A 468 -12.86 6.48 -21.81
CA LEU A 468 -13.13 5.05 -21.75
C LEU A 468 -11.97 4.27 -22.34
N TYR A 469 -11.53 3.21 -21.66
CA TYR A 469 -10.42 2.37 -22.04
C TYR A 469 -10.91 0.93 -22.17
N SER A 470 -10.86 0.37 -23.37
CA SER A 470 -11.25 -1.02 -23.66
C SER A 470 -10.02 -1.87 -23.89
N CYS A 471 -9.91 -3.02 -23.22
CA CYS A 471 -8.81 -3.94 -23.46
C CYS A 471 -8.92 -4.53 -24.87
N ASP A 472 -7.89 -4.34 -25.69
CA ASP A 472 -7.85 -4.79 -27.08
C ASP A 472 -6.98 -6.03 -27.26
N LEU A 473 -5.87 -6.12 -26.52
CA LEU A 473 -4.91 -7.21 -26.56
C LEU A 473 -4.44 -7.61 -25.16
N MET A 474 -4.27 -8.92 -24.98
CA MET A 474 -3.61 -9.50 -23.81
C MET A 474 -2.46 -10.37 -24.31
N GLU A 475 -1.30 -10.20 -23.72
CA GLU A 475 -0.08 -10.95 -24.01
C GLU A 475 0.42 -11.62 -22.73
N ASN A 476 0.78 -12.90 -22.85
CA ASN A 476 1.55 -13.57 -21.81
C ASN A 476 2.98 -13.05 -21.84
N VAL A 477 3.43 -12.48 -20.74
CA VAL A 477 4.86 -12.24 -20.55
C VAL A 477 5.43 -13.57 -20.10
N ALA A 478 6.21 -14.24 -20.96
CA ALA A 478 6.82 -15.53 -20.61
C ALA A 478 7.71 -15.34 -19.38
N SER A 479 7.26 -15.83 -18.22
CA SER A 479 8.09 -15.90 -17.02
C SER A 479 9.13 -17.01 -17.24
N LYS A 480 10.35 -16.63 -17.62
CA LYS A 480 11.49 -17.49 -17.34
C LYS A 480 11.78 -17.39 -15.84
N ALA A 481 12.00 -18.55 -15.22
CA ALA A 481 12.23 -18.70 -13.79
C ALA A 481 13.31 -17.73 -13.29
N GLU A 482 12.92 -16.74 -12.50
CA GLU A 482 13.81 -15.73 -11.92
C GLU A 482 13.29 -15.41 -10.55
N ARG A 483 14.00 -15.68 -9.45
CA ARG A 483 13.59 -15.16 -8.13
C ARG A 483 13.35 -13.65 -8.24
N HIS A 484 12.09 -13.23 -8.26
CA HIS A 484 11.67 -11.86 -8.32
C HIS A 484 11.49 -11.38 -6.89
N PHE A 485 12.57 -10.85 -6.32
CA PHE A 485 12.47 -9.87 -5.25
C PHE A 485 12.08 -8.52 -5.87
N ASP A 486 10.79 -8.30 -6.13
CA ASP A 486 10.25 -7.01 -6.58
C ASP A 486 9.96 -6.06 -5.41
N SER A 487 10.83 -6.04 -4.40
CA SER A 487 10.85 -4.84 -3.56
C SER A 487 11.66 -3.79 -4.30
N HIS A 488 11.04 -2.63 -4.57
CA HIS A 488 11.74 -1.45 -5.06
C HIS A 488 12.89 -1.03 -4.14
N TYR A 489 12.79 -1.45 -2.87
CA TYR A 489 13.78 -1.17 -1.85
C TYR A 489 14.18 -2.42 -1.06
N LEU A 490 15.47 -2.69 -0.94
CA LEU A 490 15.98 -3.57 0.11
C LEU A 490 15.90 -2.82 1.44
N TYR A 491 15.80 -3.53 2.57
CA TYR A 491 15.77 -2.84 3.86
C TYR A 491 16.56 -3.55 4.95
N ASP A 492 17.08 -2.73 5.87
CA ASP A 492 17.68 -3.16 7.12
C ASP A 492 16.85 -2.58 8.26
N ASP A 493 16.14 -3.46 8.97
CA ASP A 493 15.41 -3.09 10.18
C ASP A 493 16.36 -2.79 11.33
N HIS A 494 15.87 -2.03 12.31
CA HIS A 494 16.59 -1.66 13.53
C HIS A 494 17.91 -0.92 13.27
N THR A 495 17.99 -0.21 12.15
CA THR A 495 19.20 0.43 11.66
C THR A 495 18.91 1.88 11.27
N ARG A 496 19.84 2.79 11.58
CA ARG A 496 19.77 4.21 11.26
C ARG A 496 21.09 4.67 10.63
N LEU A 497 20.99 5.45 9.56
CA LEU A 497 22.17 6.09 8.95
C LEU A 497 22.72 7.19 9.87
N ILE A 498 24.04 7.36 9.88
CA ILE A 498 24.73 8.43 10.63
C ILE A 498 25.05 9.57 9.64
N PRO A 499 24.44 10.77 9.80
CA PRO A 499 24.73 11.91 8.92
C PRO A 499 26.21 12.30 8.97
N ASN A 500 26.79 12.56 7.80
CA ASN A 500 28.18 13.01 7.64
C ASN A 500 28.30 14.26 6.73
N ASP A 501 27.17 14.83 6.30
CA ASP A 501 27.03 16.05 5.49
C ASP A 501 27.65 16.05 4.09
N GLU A 502 28.36 14.97 3.73
CA GLU A 502 28.93 14.72 2.40
C GLU A 502 28.07 13.72 1.61
N ASN A 503 28.01 12.47 2.07
CA ASN A 503 27.36 11.35 1.40
C ASN A 503 26.06 10.90 2.10
N ILE A 504 25.84 11.36 3.34
CA ILE A 504 24.68 11.07 4.17
C ILE A 504 24.16 12.39 4.77
N LEU A 505 22.94 12.77 4.41
CA LEU A 505 22.32 14.04 4.80
C LEU A 505 21.08 13.82 5.64
N LYS A 506 20.94 14.58 6.72
CA LYS A 506 19.68 14.67 7.45
C LYS A 506 18.78 15.73 6.79
N ILE A 507 17.52 15.37 6.56
CA ILE A 507 16.50 16.27 6.00
C ILE A 507 15.49 16.58 7.10
N ASP A 508 15.35 17.86 7.42
CA ASP A 508 14.43 18.34 8.43
C ASP A 508 13.01 18.55 7.86
N GLY A 509 12.00 18.44 8.71
CA GLY A 509 10.60 18.73 8.36
C GLY A 509 9.85 17.63 7.63
N VAL A 510 10.51 16.51 7.34
CA VAL A 510 9.94 15.32 6.66
C VAL A 510 9.19 14.43 7.64
N LYS A 511 7.96 14.03 7.29
CA LYS A 511 7.01 13.39 8.23
C LYS A 511 6.69 11.93 7.92
N ASN A 512 7.05 11.44 6.73
CA ASN A 512 6.76 10.09 6.28
C ASN A 512 7.79 9.59 5.25
N VAL A 513 7.65 8.33 4.86
CA VAL A 513 8.54 7.63 3.93
C VAL A 513 8.52 8.28 2.55
N GLY A 514 7.33 8.60 2.03
CA GLY A 514 7.16 9.21 0.70
C GLY A 514 7.82 10.58 0.60
N GLU A 515 7.63 11.45 1.59
CA GLU A 515 8.30 12.75 1.68
C GLU A 515 9.82 12.60 1.76
N CYS A 516 10.31 11.58 2.47
CA CYS A 516 11.74 11.30 2.56
C CYS A 516 12.32 10.80 1.23
N PHE A 517 11.57 9.97 0.51
CA PHE A 517 11.91 9.58 -0.86
C PHE A 517 11.90 10.77 -1.82
N HIS A 518 10.92 11.65 -1.69
CA HIS A 518 10.85 12.85 -2.51
C HIS A 518 12.05 13.77 -2.25
N ALA A 519 12.42 13.97 -0.98
CA ALA A 519 13.65 14.70 -0.63
C ALA A 519 14.92 14.03 -1.18
N CYS A 520 14.98 12.70 -1.15
CA CYS A 520 16.04 11.90 -1.75
C CYS A 520 16.11 12.10 -3.28
N GLN A 521 14.98 12.16 -3.98
CA GLN A 521 14.94 12.39 -5.43
C GLN A 521 15.28 13.83 -5.83
N GLN A 522 14.97 14.81 -4.99
CA GLN A 522 15.16 16.23 -5.27
C GLN A 522 16.52 16.78 -4.83
N THR A 523 17.35 15.98 -4.15
CA THR A 523 18.63 16.45 -3.66
C THR A 523 19.60 16.71 -4.82
N GLU A 524 20.14 17.93 -4.89
CA GLU A 524 21.16 18.30 -5.90
C GLU A 524 22.58 17.89 -5.46
N LYS A 525 22.76 17.46 -4.20
CA LYS A 525 24.08 17.13 -3.65
C LYS A 525 24.66 15.83 -4.20
N PHE A 526 23.83 14.83 -4.47
CA PHE A 526 24.24 13.51 -4.97
C PHE A 526 23.06 12.72 -5.54
N ASP A 527 23.34 11.69 -6.35
CA ASP A 527 22.33 10.70 -6.73
C ASP A 527 21.97 9.83 -5.53
N CYS A 528 20.80 10.06 -4.93
CA CYS A 528 20.40 9.41 -3.70
C CYS A 528 20.01 7.94 -3.93
N ARG A 529 20.63 7.04 -3.15
CA ARG A 529 20.54 5.58 -3.26
C ARG A 529 19.87 4.91 -2.07
N SER A 530 19.84 5.55 -0.91
CA SER A 530 19.16 4.99 0.26
C SER A 530 18.58 6.08 1.16
N ILE A 531 17.59 5.69 1.95
CA ILE A 531 16.99 6.54 2.98
C ILE A 531 16.88 5.79 4.30
N SER A 532 17.08 6.48 5.41
CA SER A 532 16.88 6.01 6.76
C SER A 532 15.75 6.81 7.39
N ILE A 533 14.74 6.10 7.90
CA ILE A 533 13.54 6.69 8.45
C ILE A 533 13.37 6.23 9.89
N CYS A 534 13.20 7.20 10.78
CA CYS A 534 12.98 6.96 12.20
C CYS A 534 11.59 7.50 12.61
N PRO A 535 10.52 6.70 12.47
CA PRO A 535 9.16 7.14 12.77
C PRO A 535 8.84 7.36 14.25
N ASP A 536 9.58 6.73 15.19
CA ASP A 536 9.26 6.74 16.62
C ASP A 536 10.14 7.70 17.47
N VAL A 537 10.71 8.75 16.85
CA VAL A 537 11.34 9.89 17.55
C VAL A 537 10.39 11.10 17.56
N ASP A 538 10.51 11.97 18.57
CA ASP A 538 9.61 13.13 18.80
C ASP A 538 9.45 14.03 17.56
N GLN A 539 10.44 14.02 16.67
CA GLN A 539 10.35 14.49 15.30
C GLN A 539 10.80 13.34 14.38
N PRO A 540 9.96 12.90 13.42
CA PRO A 540 10.37 11.90 12.45
C PRO A 540 11.63 12.37 11.75
N GLU A 541 12.66 11.52 11.73
CA GLU A 541 13.90 11.84 11.03
C GLU A 541 13.90 11.17 9.65
N CYS A 542 14.25 11.96 8.64
CA CYS A 542 14.62 11.49 7.32
C CYS A 542 16.11 11.72 7.13
N ILE A 543 16.84 10.67 6.77
CA ILE A 543 18.26 10.74 6.45
C ILE A 543 18.44 10.09 5.09
N ILE A 544 19.05 10.77 4.14
CA ILE A 544 19.22 10.30 2.76
C ILE A 544 20.71 10.06 2.49
N SER A 545 21.06 9.11 1.63
CA SER A 545 22.45 8.87 1.24
C SER A 545 22.61 8.43 -0.20
N ASN A 546 23.80 8.64 -0.78
CA ASN A 546 24.23 8.04 -2.05
C ASN A 546 24.97 6.71 -1.86
N ILE A 547 25.01 6.16 -0.66
CA ILE A 547 25.76 4.94 -0.35
C ILE A 547 24.83 3.73 -0.53
N SER A 548 25.30 2.73 -1.25
CA SER A 548 24.58 1.47 -1.42
C SER A 548 24.63 0.62 -0.15
N ARG A 549 23.78 -0.41 -0.07
CA ARG A 549 23.81 -1.36 1.06
C ARG A 549 25.17 -2.04 1.24
N SER A 550 25.89 -2.29 0.15
CA SER A 550 27.13 -3.06 0.17
C SER A 550 28.35 -2.22 0.57
N ALA A 551 28.30 -0.91 0.33
CA ALA A 551 29.40 0.02 0.59
C ALA A 551 29.34 0.65 2.00
N LEU A 552 28.27 0.44 2.76
CA LEU A 552 28.15 0.97 4.12
C LEU A 552 29.11 0.30 5.09
N THR A 553 29.78 1.13 5.89
CA THR A 553 30.65 0.68 6.97
C THR A 553 29.96 0.79 8.33
N GLN A 554 30.58 0.23 9.37
CA GLN A 554 30.10 0.39 10.75
C GLN A 554 30.09 1.86 11.23
N ASN A 555 30.80 2.76 10.55
CA ASN A 555 30.79 4.19 10.87
C ASN A 555 29.60 4.94 10.26
N ASP A 556 28.93 4.34 9.29
CA ASP A 556 27.80 4.95 8.58
C ASP A 556 26.44 4.52 9.17
N LEU A 557 26.46 3.53 10.07
CA LEU A 557 25.28 2.86 10.61
C LEU A 557 25.32 2.83 12.13
N MET A 558 24.16 3.02 12.75
CA MET A 558 23.94 2.71 14.15
C MET A 558 22.70 1.85 14.33
N THR A 559 22.73 0.96 15.32
CA THR A 559 21.54 0.22 15.72
C THR A 559 20.53 1.17 16.36
N ASN A 560 19.32 1.20 15.82
CA ASN A 560 18.20 1.94 16.39
C ASN A 560 16.91 1.17 16.12
N SER A 561 16.31 0.63 17.17
CA SER A 561 15.13 -0.23 17.07
C SER A 561 13.89 0.45 16.47
N SER A 562 13.89 1.78 16.47
CA SER A 562 12.81 2.60 15.95
C SER A 562 13.01 3.02 14.50
N CYS A 563 14.13 2.66 13.87
CA CYS A 563 14.49 3.10 12.53
C CYS A 563 14.64 1.92 11.55
N LYS A 564 14.54 2.23 10.27
CA LYS A 564 14.87 1.33 9.17
C LYS A 564 15.61 2.08 8.07
N VAL A 565 16.52 1.41 7.40
CA VAL A 565 17.18 1.91 6.17
C VAL A 565 16.56 1.19 4.97
N LEU A 566 16.17 1.95 3.96
CA LEU A 566 15.62 1.51 2.68
C LEU A 566 16.63 1.83 1.58
N TYR A 567 17.09 0.83 0.83
CA TYR A 567 18.06 0.95 -0.25
C TYR A 567 17.37 0.71 -1.57
N ARG A 568 17.59 1.56 -2.57
CA ARG A 568 17.04 1.32 -3.90
C ARG A 568 17.61 0.03 -4.46
N ASN A 569 16.75 -0.85 -4.95
CA ASN A 569 17.16 -2.15 -5.48
C ASN A 569 17.83 -1.95 -6.85
N PRO A 570 19.15 -2.21 -7.00
CA PRO A 570 19.84 -1.91 -8.26
C PRO A 570 19.37 -2.77 -9.43
N MET A 571 18.76 -3.92 -9.16
CA MET A 571 18.16 -4.78 -10.19
C MET A 571 17.13 -4.04 -11.05
N LEU A 572 16.45 -3.03 -10.49
CA LEU A 572 15.47 -2.24 -11.24
C LEU A 572 16.09 -1.38 -12.35
N TYR A 573 17.40 -1.14 -12.31
CA TYR A 573 18.11 -0.41 -13.36
C TYR A 573 18.55 -1.27 -14.51
N TYR A 574 18.27 -2.58 -14.48
CA TYR A 574 18.70 -3.49 -15.53
C TYR A 574 17.51 -4.24 -16.15
N VAL A 575 17.58 -4.44 -17.45
CA VAL A 575 16.72 -5.35 -18.21
C VAL A 575 17.50 -6.63 -18.44
N LYS A 576 16.90 -7.76 -18.09
CA LYS A 576 17.48 -9.06 -18.31
C LYS A 576 17.25 -9.54 -19.74
N VAL A 577 18.32 -10.01 -20.37
CA VAL A 577 18.33 -10.73 -21.64
C VAL A 577 18.67 -12.18 -21.36
N SER A 578 17.64 -13.03 -21.35
CA SER A 578 17.83 -14.41 -20.91
C SER A 578 18.51 -15.30 -21.95
N ASN A 579 19.16 -16.36 -21.46
CA ASN A 579 19.82 -17.40 -22.24
C ASN A 579 20.90 -16.88 -23.19
N ARG A 580 21.65 -15.89 -22.74
CA ARG A 580 22.74 -15.27 -23.50
C ARG A 580 23.95 -15.12 -22.59
N LYS A 581 25.13 -15.18 -23.20
CA LYS A 581 26.39 -14.77 -22.59
C LYS A 581 27.24 -14.01 -23.60
N TYR A 582 28.16 -13.19 -23.10
CA TYR A 582 29.16 -12.53 -23.92
C TYR A 582 30.17 -13.55 -24.45
N LYS A 583 30.55 -13.39 -25.73
CA LYS A 583 31.64 -14.18 -26.35
C LYS A 583 32.99 -13.84 -25.72
N SER A 584 33.14 -12.62 -25.22
CA SER A 584 34.31 -12.11 -24.51
C SER A 584 33.87 -11.23 -23.35
N THR A 585 34.32 -11.53 -22.13
CA THR A 585 34.04 -10.71 -20.94
C THR A 585 35.14 -9.67 -20.72
N ILE A 586 34.80 -8.56 -20.07
CA ILE A 586 35.74 -7.47 -19.75
C ILE A 586 36.44 -7.72 -18.41
N THR A 587 35.75 -8.38 -17.48
CA THR A 587 36.30 -8.68 -16.15
C THR A 587 36.45 -10.19 -15.90
N VAL A 588 37.28 -10.51 -14.89
CA VAL A 588 37.44 -11.87 -14.37
C VAL A 588 36.20 -12.26 -13.56
N SER A 589 35.76 -13.50 -13.72
CA SER A 589 34.59 -14.05 -13.00
C SER A 589 34.74 -13.94 -11.49
N ARG A 590 33.69 -13.45 -10.84
CA ARG A 590 33.53 -13.49 -9.39
C ARG A 590 32.52 -14.58 -9.03
N GLU A 591 33.02 -15.67 -8.48
CA GLU A 591 32.19 -16.80 -8.04
C GLU A 591 31.39 -16.46 -6.78
N GLY A 592 30.19 -17.04 -6.67
CA GLY A 592 29.31 -16.92 -5.51
C GLY A 592 28.47 -15.64 -5.47
N PHE A 593 28.48 -14.85 -6.54
CA PHE A 593 27.68 -13.62 -6.68
C PHE A 593 26.37 -13.94 -7.40
N TYR A 594 25.24 -13.72 -6.74
CA TYR A 594 23.94 -13.74 -7.44
C TYR A 594 23.80 -12.50 -8.33
N ALA A 595 22.87 -12.53 -9.29
CA ALA A 595 22.54 -11.39 -10.15
C ALA A 595 22.37 -10.08 -9.37
N GLU A 596 21.77 -10.10 -8.17
CA GLU A 596 21.61 -8.89 -7.35
C GLU A 596 22.95 -8.33 -6.87
N ASN A 597 23.87 -9.20 -6.43
CA ASN A 597 25.22 -8.78 -6.05
C ASN A 597 25.99 -8.26 -7.27
N CYS A 598 25.79 -8.86 -8.43
CA CYS A 598 26.39 -8.43 -9.68
C CYS A 598 25.85 -7.07 -10.13
N ALA A 599 24.53 -6.84 -10.01
CA ALA A 599 23.89 -5.57 -10.28
C ALA A 599 24.37 -4.47 -9.33
N ASN A 600 24.49 -4.75 -8.02
CA ASN A 600 25.07 -3.80 -7.06
C ASN A 600 26.48 -3.39 -7.47
N LEU A 601 27.33 -4.38 -7.77
CA LEU A 601 28.72 -4.13 -8.15
C LEU A 601 28.82 -3.34 -9.47
N CYS A 602 28.00 -3.71 -10.46
CA CYS A 602 27.95 -3.02 -11.75
C CYS A 602 27.46 -1.58 -11.57
N TYR A 603 26.41 -1.37 -10.79
CA TYR A 603 25.86 -0.03 -10.52
C TYR A 603 26.83 0.88 -9.76
N GLU A 604 27.78 0.31 -9.02
CA GLU A 604 28.83 1.04 -8.29
C GLU A 604 30.11 1.27 -9.11
N THR A 605 30.23 0.67 -10.29
CA THR A 605 31.43 0.75 -11.13
C THR A 605 31.14 1.56 -12.38
N ASP A 606 31.74 2.73 -12.52
CA ASP A 606 31.49 3.65 -13.65
C ASP A 606 31.80 3.01 -15.02
N ASP A 607 32.75 2.09 -15.08
CA ASP A 607 33.11 1.35 -16.31
C ASP A 607 32.18 0.15 -16.62
N CYS A 608 31.18 -0.13 -15.79
CA CYS A 608 30.27 -1.26 -16.01
C CYS A 608 29.09 -0.87 -16.89
N LEU A 609 29.16 -1.24 -18.17
CA LEU A 609 28.07 -1.03 -19.12
C LEU A 609 26.96 -2.08 -18.97
N SER A 610 27.34 -3.33 -18.72
CA SER A 610 26.42 -4.44 -18.53
C SER A 610 27.11 -5.57 -17.78
N PHE A 611 26.34 -6.54 -17.31
CA PHE A 611 26.89 -7.73 -16.68
C PHE A 611 26.18 -9.00 -17.12
N GLN A 612 26.78 -10.14 -16.84
CA GLN A 612 26.14 -11.44 -16.99
C GLN A 612 26.26 -12.23 -15.68
N ASP A 613 25.24 -13.03 -15.39
CA ASP A 613 25.22 -14.02 -14.32
C ASP A 613 25.13 -15.41 -14.97
N CYS A 614 26.15 -16.24 -14.73
CA CYS A 614 26.25 -17.61 -15.22
C CYS A 614 26.23 -18.60 -14.04
N ASN A 615 25.08 -18.83 -13.42
CA ASN A 615 24.95 -19.70 -12.24
C ASN A 615 25.83 -19.27 -11.04
N ARG A 616 25.71 -18.00 -10.62
CA ARG A 616 26.47 -17.37 -9.52
C ARG A 616 27.88 -16.91 -9.90
N ASP A 617 28.17 -16.87 -11.19
CA ASP A 617 29.41 -16.33 -11.74
C ASP A 617 29.12 -14.98 -12.40
N CYS A 618 29.52 -13.92 -11.71
CA CYS A 618 29.33 -12.55 -12.16
C CYS A 618 30.52 -12.10 -13.02
N THR A 619 30.24 -11.60 -14.22
CA THR A 619 31.23 -10.95 -15.09
C THR A 619 30.63 -9.72 -15.75
N PHE A 620 31.46 -8.70 -15.98
CA PHE A 620 31.06 -7.49 -16.70
C PHE A 620 31.28 -7.70 -18.20
N GLY A 621 30.35 -7.19 -18.98
CA GLY A 621 30.36 -7.19 -20.42
C GLY A 621 30.40 -5.78 -21.00
N GLY A 622 30.69 -5.72 -22.29
CA GLY A 622 30.59 -4.47 -23.04
C GLY A 622 29.16 -4.20 -23.48
N TYR A 623 29.01 -3.56 -24.63
CA TYR A 623 27.72 -3.36 -25.27
C TYR A 623 27.04 -4.68 -25.59
N TYR A 624 25.76 -4.81 -25.23
CA TYR A 624 24.94 -5.90 -25.71
C TYR A 624 24.64 -5.72 -27.19
N THR A 625 25.13 -6.64 -28.00
CA THR A 625 24.73 -6.79 -29.40
C THR A 625 24.50 -8.27 -29.71
N ASP A 626 23.73 -8.55 -30.76
CA ASP A 626 23.59 -9.94 -31.23
C ASP A 626 24.93 -10.50 -31.72
N SER A 627 25.81 -9.63 -32.22
CA SER A 627 27.16 -9.99 -32.66
C SER A 627 28.14 -10.28 -31.50
N SER A 628 28.03 -9.58 -30.36
CA SER A 628 28.92 -9.74 -29.20
C SER A 628 28.50 -10.88 -28.26
N THR A 629 27.31 -11.45 -28.45
CA THR A 629 26.73 -12.46 -27.56
C THR A 629 26.45 -13.78 -28.28
N GLU A 630 26.31 -14.85 -27.50
CA GLU A 630 25.90 -16.17 -27.98
C GLU A 630 24.89 -16.80 -27.03
N PHE A 631 24.13 -17.77 -27.55
CA PHE A 631 23.15 -18.50 -26.74
C PHE A 631 23.84 -19.32 -25.64
N SER A 632 23.33 -19.24 -24.43
CA SER A 632 23.76 -20.05 -23.28
C SER A 632 22.53 -20.49 -22.50
N GLN A 633 22.42 -21.75 -22.11
CA GLN A 633 21.31 -22.19 -21.26
C GLN A 633 21.50 -21.81 -19.79
N ASP A 634 22.74 -21.54 -19.40
CA ASP A 634 23.18 -21.39 -18.02
C ASP A 634 23.52 -19.94 -17.64
N CYS A 635 23.35 -19.01 -18.58
CA CYS A 635 23.72 -17.60 -18.38
C CYS A 635 22.63 -16.66 -18.85
N ASP A 636 22.56 -15.53 -18.17
CA ASP A 636 21.73 -14.39 -18.55
C ASP A 636 22.57 -13.11 -18.54
N ILE A 637 22.28 -12.19 -19.46
CA ILE A 637 22.90 -10.85 -19.52
C ILE A 637 21.92 -9.83 -18.96
N TYR A 638 22.42 -8.80 -18.29
CA TYR A 638 21.67 -7.70 -17.72
C TYR A 638 22.20 -6.37 -18.28
N ILE A 639 21.34 -5.62 -18.97
CA ILE A 639 21.68 -4.35 -19.64
C ILE A 639 20.96 -3.16 -19.00
N PRO A 640 21.45 -1.92 -19.11
CA PRO A 640 20.81 -0.77 -18.48
C PRO A 640 19.40 -0.47 -18.99
N LYS A 641 18.45 -0.22 -18.07
CA LYS A 641 17.06 0.17 -18.36
C LYS A 641 16.96 1.69 -18.54
N VAL A 642 17.40 2.20 -19.69
CA VAL A 642 17.58 3.64 -19.94
C VAL A 642 16.60 4.24 -20.94
N LEU A 643 15.63 3.47 -21.45
CA LEU A 643 14.66 3.95 -22.45
C LEU A 643 13.91 5.22 -22.00
N HIS A 644 13.59 5.32 -20.71
CA HIS A 644 12.92 6.49 -20.11
C HIS A 644 13.74 7.80 -20.21
N LYS A 645 15.04 7.74 -20.49
CA LYS A 645 15.90 8.92 -20.71
C LYS A 645 15.77 9.49 -22.13
N PHE A 646 15.05 8.80 -23.01
CA PHE A 646 14.83 9.22 -24.39
C PHE A 646 13.40 9.73 -24.59
N THR A 647 13.26 10.85 -25.30
CA THR A 647 11.94 11.36 -25.70
C THR A 647 11.52 10.71 -27.01
N ASP A 648 10.32 10.13 -27.06
CA ASP A 648 9.71 9.65 -28.31
C ASP A 648 9.10 10.84 -29.06
N ASN A 649 9.73 11.24 -30.18
CA ASN A 649 9.22 12.30 -31.05
C ASN A 649 8.40 11.75 -32.23
N GLY A 650 7.97 10.49 -32.13
CA GLY A 650 7.09 9.83 -33.07
C GLY A 650 7.83 9.25 -34.29
N LYS A 651 7.21 9.43 -35.46
CA LYS A 651 7.50 8.67 -36.69
C LYS A 651 8.53 9.31 -37.62
N ARG A 652 9.11 10.45 -37.23
CA ARG A 652 10.21 11.10 -37.95
C ARG A 652 11.51 10.49 -37.49
N ILE A 653 12.30 9.95 -38.41
CA ILE A 653 13.59 9.35 -38.14
C ILE A 653 14.73 10.17 -38.76
N VAL A 654 15.93 10.04 -38.21
CA VAL A 654 17.13 10.70 -38.74
C VAL A 654 17.74 9.85 -39.85
N SER A 655 18.04 10.44 -41.01
CA SER A 655 18.60 9.68 -42.14
C SER A 655 20.10 9.42 -42.03
N ASN A 656 20.80 10.25 -41.26
CA ASN A 656 22.25 10.19 -41.11
C ASN A 656 22.59 9.34 -39.87
N VAL A 657 22.86 8.07 -40.09
CA VAL A 657 23.18 7.09 -39.05
C VAL A 657 24.63 6.63 -39.21
N PHE A 658 25.34 6.45 -38.10
CA PHE A 658 26.75 6.04 -38.11
C PHE A 658 26.92 4.55 -37.76
N HIS A 659 25.98 3.96 -37.01
CA HIS A 659 25.99 2.54 -36.66
C HIS A 659 24.62 1.90 -36.88
N THR A 660 24.59 0.61 -37.19
CA THR A 660 23.34 -0.14 -37.32
C THR A 660 23.53 -1.56 -36.78
N GLU A 661 22.71 -1.93 -35.80
CA GLU A 661 22.65 -3.28 -35.25
C GLU A 661 21.28 -3.91 -35.56
N LEU A 662 21.27 -5.21 -35.83
CA LEU A 662 20.05 -5.96 -36.13
C LEU A 662 19.66 -6.86 -34.96
N GLY A 663 18.38 -7.20 -34.86
CA GLY A 663 17.88 -8.20 -33.90
C GLY A 663 17.72 -7.68 -32.47
N LEU A 664 17.96 -6.39 -32.24
CA LEU A 664 17.76 -5.77 -30.93
C LEU A 664 16.27 -5.48 -30.66
N THR A 665 15.91 -5.44 -29.37
CA THR A 665 14.67 -4.82 -28.88
C THR A 665 14.83 -3.32 -28.73
N LEU A 666 13.74 -2.61 -28.47
CA LEU A 666 13.77 -1.16 -28.24
C LEU A 666 14.63 -0.80 -27.02
N ASP A 667 14.49 -1.51 -25.90
CA ASP A 667 15.30 -1.31 -24.70
C ASP A 667 16.79 -1.57 -24.94
N GLN A 668 17.11 -2.63 -25.70
CA GLN A 668 18.49 -2.95 -26.09
C GLN A 668 19.09 -1.87 -26.99
N CYS A 669 18.29 -1.32 -27.91
CA CYS A 669 18.72 -0.22 -28.78
C CYS A 669 18.97 1.07 -27.99
N ALA A 670 18.11 1.39 -27.03
CA ALA A 670 18.29 2.53 -26.16
C ALA A 670 19.51 2.38 -25.24
N ALA A 671 19.74 1.20 -24.68
CA ALA A 671 20.94 0.89 -23.90
C ALA A 671 22.21 1.03 -24.75
N LEU A 672 22.19 0.47 -25.96
CA LEU A 672 23.31 0.60 -26.89
C LEU A 672 23.62 2.08 -27.19
N CYS A 673 22.61 2.89 -27.51
CA CYS A 673 22.84 4.32 -27.76
C CYS A 673 23.33 5.05 -26.51
N HIS A 674 22.72 4.82 -25.34
CA HIS A 674 23.09 5.52 -24.10
C HIS A 674 24.55 5.37 -23.75
N ASP A 675 25.11 4.17 -23.95
CA ASP A 675 26.48 3.86 -23.57
C ASP A 675 27.50 4.07 -24.72
N TRP A 676 27.04 4.33 -25.94
CA TRP A 676 27.91 4.43 -27.11
C TRP A 676 28.73 5.72 -27.13
N ASP A 677 29.99 5.58 -26.78
CA ASP A 677 31.01 6.62 -26.90
C ASP A 677 32.33 5.97 -27.35
N ASN A 678 32.73 6.22 -28.61
CA ASN A 678 34.01 5.78 -29.15
C ASN A 678 35.02 6.93 -29.30
N GLY A 679 34.74 8.09 -28.69
CA GLY A 679 35.53 9.32 -28.77
C GLY A 679 35.22 10.21 -29.97
N ASP A 680 35.07 9.64 -31.17
CA ASP A 680 34.76 10.38 -32.40
C ASP A 680 33.24 10.44 -32.70
N GLU A 681 32.47 9.48 -32.19
CA GLU A 681 31.04 9.32 -32.38
C GLU A 681 30.37 9.04 -31.02
N VAL A 682 29.63 10.03 -30.52
CA VAL A 682 28.77 9.91 -29.34
C VAL A 682 27.32 9.81 -29.80
N CYS A 683 26.60 8.78 -29.38
CA CYS A 683 25.20 8.64 -29.74
C CYS A 683 24.35 9.71 -29.04
N GLN A 684 23.53 10.41 -29.81
CA GLN A 684 22.60 11.43 -29.31
C GLN A 684 21.14 11.06 -29.56
N SER A 685 20.89 10.21 -30.55
CA SER A 685 19.58 9.70 -30.90
C SER A 685 19.68 8.33 -31.58
N PHE A 686 18.58 7.60 -31.62
CA PHE A 686 18.51 6.35 -32.35
C PHE A 686 17.17 6.21 -33.11
N ASN A 687 17.21 5.48 -34.22
CA ASN A 687 16.02 4.97 -34.89
C ASN A 687 15.86 3.49 -34.54
N PHE A 688 14.67 3.09 -34.10
CA PHE A 688 14.33 1.69 -33.88
C PHE A 688 13.22 1.26 -34.84
N CYS A 689 13.53 0.35 -35.75
CA CYS A 689 12.55 -0.23 -36.67
C CYS A 689 12.19 -1.65 -36.22
N PRO A 690 10.95 -1.88 -35.73
CA PRO A 690 10.51 -3.19 -35.29
C PRO A 690 10.40 -4.18 -36.46
N SER A 691 10.56 -5.47 -36.16
CA SER A 691 10.45 -6.56 -37.12
C SER A 691 9.02 -6.65 -37.68
N THR A 692 8.87 -6.47 -39.00
CA THR A 692 7.58 -6.68 -39.71
C THR A 692 7.65 -7.83 -40.72
N LYS A 693 8.82 -8.05 -41.35
CA LYS A 693 9.15 -9.18 -42.25
C LYS A 693 10.63 -9.60 -42.24
N THR A 694 11.51 -8.76 -41.69
CA THR A 694 12.96 -8.94 -41.51
C THR A 694 13.31 -8.70 -40.05
N THR A 695 14.50 -9.07 -39.59
CA THR A 695 15.00 -8.74 -38.24
C THR A 695 14.85 -7.25 -37.93
N SER A 696 14.56 -6.90 -36.68
CA SER A 696 14.52 -5.49 -36.24
C SER A 696 15.84 -4.79 -36.52
N SER A 697 15.81 -3.47 -36.70
CA SER A 697 17.02 -2.65 -36.83
C SER A 697 17.05 -1.55 -35.77
N CYS A 698 18.24 -1.33 -35.25
CA CYS A 698 18.61 -0.26 -34.33
C CYS A 698 19.70 0.57 -35.02
N GLU A 699 19.41 1.83 -35.32
CA GLU A 699 20.32 2.72 -36.03
C GLU A 699 20.70 3.88 -35.12
N LEU A 700 22.00 4.10 -34.90
CA LEU A 700 22.50 5.14 -33.99
C LEU A 700 22.91 6.40 -34.77
N SER A 701 22.65 7.57 -34.19
CA SER A 701 22.99 8.85 -34.79
C SER A 701 23.55 9.84 -33.77
N ASN A 702 24.45 10.70 -34.25
CA ASN A 702 25.00 11.85 -33.51
C ASN A 702 24.17 13.13 -33.75
N TYR A 703 23.12 13.06 -34.57
CA TYR A 703 22.25 14.18 -34.90
C TYR A 703 20.91 14.11 -34.16
N LYS A 704 20.30 15.28 -33.91
CA LYS A 704 18.97 15.40 -33.30
C LYS A 704 17.99 15.97 -34.31
N ILE A 705 16.73 15.51 -34.27
CA ILE A 705 15.64 16.08 -35.09
C ILE A 705 15.44 17.59 -34.82
N GLU A 706 15.79 18.04 -33.62
CA GLU A 706 15.72 19.44 -33.22
C GLU A 706 16.78 20.32 -33.91
N ASP A 707 17.86 19.73 -34.42
CA ASP A 707 18.90 20.48 -35.11
C ASP A 707 18.47 20.85 -36.53
N SER A 708 18.51 22.15 -36.84
CA SER A 708 18.07 22.70 -38.13
C SER A 708 18.79 22.13 -39.38
N SER A 709 19.94 21.50 -39.20
CA SER A 709 20.74 20.88 -40.26
C SER A 709 20.47 19.37 -40.44
N THR A 710 19.67 18.75 -39.57
CA THR A 710 19.42 17.30 -39.58
C THR A 710 18.45 16.92 -40.70
N LYS A 711 18.87 15.98 -41.54
CA LYS A 711 17.99 15.37 -42.54
C LYS A 711 17.09 14.32 -41.88
N THR A 712 15.78 14.47 -42.06
CA THR A 712 14.78 13.59 -41.48
C THR A 712 13.90 12.94 -42.55
N ILE A 713 13.37 11.76 -42.24
CA ILE A 713 12.47 10.99 -43.11
C ILE A 713 11.24 10.61 -42.28
N ASP A 714 10.04 10.77 -42.83
CA ASP A 714 8.81 10.27 -42.22
C ASP A 714 8.72 8.75 -42.42
N SER A 715 8.81 7.98 -41.34
CA SER A 715 8.68 6.51 -41.32
C SER A 715 7.34 6.08 -40.74
N LYS A 716 6.63 5.17 -41.40
CA LYS A 716 5.35 4.66 -40.86
C LYS A 716 5.51 3.63 -39.76
N ILE A 717 6.70 3.05 -39.62
CA ILE A 717 6.96 1.82 -38.84
C ILE A 717 8.03 2.03 -37.78
N CYS A 718 9.02 2.89 -38.03
CA CYS A 718 10.14 3.09 -37.10
C CYS A 718 9.83 4.15 -36.04
N HIS A 719 10.41 3.95 -34.87
CA HIS A 719 10.40 4.85 -33.73
C HIS A 719 11.71 5.64 -33.66
N TYR A 720 11.65 6.86 -33.12
CA TYR A 720 12.82 7.70 -32.91
C TYR A 720 12.94 8.10 -31.44
N GLY A 721 14.11 7.87 -30.86
CA GLY A 721 14.44 8.29 -29.48
C GLY A 721 15.56 9.32 -29.47
N ILE A 722 15.38 10.41 -28.71
CA ILE A 722 16.40 11.46 -28.51
C ILE A 722 16.80 11.58 -27.04
N LEU A 723 18.11 11.66 -26.76
CA LEU A 723 18.60 11.81 -25.39
C LEU A 723 18.28 13.21 -24.83
N CYS A 724 17.55 13.25 -23.70
CA CYS A 724 17.10 14.49 -23.05
C CYS A 724 18.28 15.35 -22.52
N GLN A 725 18.36 16.63 -22.91
CA GLN A 725 19.47 17.53 -22.56
C GLN A 725 19.64 17.84 -21.07
N LEU A 726 18.59 17.70 -20.24
CA LEU A 726 18.67 17.87 -18.78
C LEU A 726 19.65 16.89 -18.10
N TRP A 727 19.97 15.76 -18.75
CA TRP A 727 20.87 14.74 -18.22
C TRP A 727 22.32 14.84 -18.73
N LEU A 728 22.58 15.65 -19.77
CA LEU A 728 23.92 15.81 -20.35
C LEU A 728 24.90 16.57 -19.42
N HIS A 729 24.40 17.29 -18.41
CA HIS A 729 25.26 17.87 -17.36
C HIS A 729 25.69 16.87 -16.28
N PHE A 730 25.10 15.68 -16.22
CA PHE A 730 25.47 14.64 -15.26
C PHE A 730 26.41 13.56 -15.82
N ILE A 731 26.63 13.51 -17.15
CA ILE A 731 27.52 12.53 -17.80
C ILE A 731 29.00 12.99 -17.83
N ARG A 732 29.32 14.12 -17.19
CA ARG A 732 30.71 14.51 -16.91
C ARG A 732 30.89 14.82 -15.43
N ARG A 733 30.97 13.76 -14.62
CA ARG A 733 31.84 13.72 -13.44
C ARG A 733 32.20 12.30 -13.08
#